data_AF-A0A9P9S410-F1
#
_entry.id   AF-A0A9P9S410-F1
#
_cell.length_a   1.000
_cell.length_b   1.000
_cell.length_c   1.000
_cell.angle_alpha   90.00
_cell.angle_beta   90.00
_cell.angle_gamma   90.00
#
_symmetry.space_group_name_H-M   'P 1'
#
loop_
_entity.id
_entity.type
_entity.pdbx_description
1 polymer ?
#
loop_
_entity_poly.entity_id
_entity_poly.type
_entity_poly.pdbx_seq_one_letter_code
_entity_poly.pdbx_strand_id
1 'polypeptide(L)'
;MKVNFGNCHLRYSANTSEGEALRAQWGWHGPLVGIKYNATTQISRQGCLALCGYGTANYPWTQVSSTITTWLLPVVGTLLQAPFESNAAKRTFLAITRWVGSPIASLSYVLWNIKVSAKAALMVDMAVKYDETPDRKTDFGSMRDSMYLLLVMNQYTLKPTASLREKEAEGLLRIVLFSKDLKLTDTDKSLRQMRRILAREVREMRRRGAVPVFVSIMWFLFAFALSIQAAFGDLGENRTAHDLALGCLLAWFPVLIMGSIVDRNPIAAEAIRKKLNALVDHVRHALRDDQHRNDNEFAESFRTQPKFIQLKTWVDGVAEKGEHMYDFFVTFAGQARVRWHYGAAHPILSDIENCYIADRGRNWLANEKEARAELVLGTVNEEGLVWFDVREFWQVASAIIIVGSSCGGAFILSFFTPTVGLGCRSGGYTIFFSVALGLLIVEMVVWLVLSPYEVEAPWLVRTATRLHSNATFSRWEDDAHGRWVFLKRRASSFLMATEGLVIRCIVAVALWIPWRDKKMVKAKVEGAVDATMRDLRAMGPQRKWDVFFFRPIEIFNSIWLVYIVFAQTLGWYKTCACMTSTWGGGGGYLDFSVQDTSNSEWVLYYWTSGTVLTALVMSLSMFYITVEWCQQSFLSTEEYKDAMDGLRKTRAYRHWTFFIRRISREILRWTLNPMEKLAVHVGLSKKQQKTILWTKEHTWNPTVMASPPLPRLNHANGSPSIALTDYSTAPHMELPLYDTPAMAHSLFPPAITTRRPRNESDASFNNPPPLITRASEDSFAPLIQRPSGAYHQRTDTDDRISNDPRTSFEELYSPVSPLERASWLSADTSLHSRQGYRRANSDPGSPPTDIVPPGGLGIRMDERDLERGGA
;
A
#
# COMPACT_ATOMS: atom_id res chain seq x y z
N MET A 1 -17.91 -36.72 14.02
CA MET A 1 -16.96 -37.49 14.86
C MET A 1 -15.58 -36.86 14.72
N LYS A 2 -14.84 -36.69 15.82
CA LYS A 2 -13.44 -36.22 15.79
C LYS A 2 -12.54 -37.40 15.42
N VAL A 3 -11.56 -37.17 14.55
CA VAL A 3 -10.55 -38.20 14.22
C VAL A 3 -9.48 -38.21 15.30
N ASN A 4 -9.10 -39.40 15.76
CA ASN A 4 -7.93 -39.59 16.60
C ASN A 4 -6.94 -40.51 15.88
N PHE A 5 -5.98 -39.89 15.19
CA PHE A 5 -4.95 -40.62 14.44
C PHE A 5 -4.07 -41.52 15.33
N GLY A 6 -3.92 -41.18 16.62
CA GLY A 6 -3.20 -42.03 17.58
C GLY A 6 -3.92 -43.35 17.82
N ASN A 7 -5.23 -43.31 18.04
CA ASN A 7 -6.03 -44.54 18.21
C ASN A 7 -6.09 -45.35 16.92
N CYS A 8 -6.20 -44.69 15.76
CA CYS A 8 -6.10 -45.38 14.47
C CYS A 8 -4.76 -46.08 14.30
N HIS A 9 -3.67 -45.39 14.64
CA HIS A 9 -2.33 -45.94 14.55
C HIS A 9 -2.17 -47.19 15.41
N LEU A 10 -2.61 -47.13 16.67
CA LEU A 10 -2.55 -48.27 17.59
C LEU A 10 -3.34 -49.47 17.04
N ARG A 11 -4.53 -49.24 16.47
CA ARG A 11 -5.35 -50.32 15.87
C ARG A 11 -4.71 -50.91 14.60
N TYR A 12 -4.11 -50.07 13.76
CA TYR A 12 -3.46 -50.51 12.52
C TYR A 12 -2.14 -51.25 12.76
N SER A 13 -1.36 -50.79 13.74
CA SER A 13 -0.04 -51.34 14.06
C SER A 13 -0.08 -52.52 15.04
N ALA A 14 -1.23 -52.76 15.69
CA ALA A 14 -1.41 -53.85 16.64
C ALA A 14 -1.00 -55.20 16.05
N ASN A 15 -0.27 -55.99 16.84
CA ASN A 15 0.09 -57.35 16.48
C ASN A 15 -1.07 -58.33 16.77
N THR A 16 -2.23 -58.03 16.21
CA THR A 16 -3.46 -58.82 16.31
C THR A 16 -3.87 -59.30 14.92
N SER A 17 -4.69 -60.35 14.85
CA SER A 17 -5.25 -60.84 13.59
C SER A 17 -6.03 -59.75 12.83
N GLU A 18 -6.69 -58.84 13.55
CA GLU A 18 -7.35 -57.67 12.97
C GLU A 18 -6.34 -56.68 12.36
N GLY A 19 -5.25 -56.37 13.05
CA GLY A 19 -4.19 -55.50 12.53
C GLY A 19 -3.51 -56.08 11.29
N GLU A 20 -3.25 -57.40 11.27
CA GLU A 20 -2.77 -58.11 10.09
C GLU A 20 -3.75 -58.01 8.91
N ALA A 21 -5.04 -58.24 9.13
CA ALA A 21 -6.06 -58.11 8.10
C ALA A 21 -6.14 -56.67 7.54
N LEU A 22 -6.07 -55.65 8.40
CA LEU A 22 -6.06 -54.25 7.99
C LEU A 22 -4.81 -53.90 7.16
N ARG A 23 -3.63 -54.42 7.54
CA ARG A 23 -2.38 -54.23 6.79
C ARG A 23 -2.42 -54.91 5.43
N ALA A 24 -2.94 -56.13 5.36
CA ALA A 24 -3.11 -56.85 4.11
C ALA A 24 -4.10 -56.16 3.15
N GLN A 25 -5.19 -55.58 3.69
CA GLN A 25 -6.22 -54.93 2.87
C GLN A 25 -5.86 -53.50 2.45
N TRP A 26 -5.29 -52.72 3.36
CA TRP A 26 -5.13 -51.27 3.21
C TRP A 26 -3.69 -50.79 3.24
N GLY A 27 -2.72 -51.69 3.37
CA GLY A 27 -1.30 -51.41 3.27
C GLY A 27 -0.97 -50.60 2.02
N TRP A 28 -0.10 -49.60 2.19
CA TRP A 28 0.45 -48.92 1.04
C TRP A 28 1.48 -49.83 0.36
N HIS A 29 1.42 -49.93 -0.97
CA HIS A 29 2.38 -50.67 -1.80
C HIS A 29 2.93 -49.84 -2.96
N GLY A 30 2.56 -48.56 -3.04
CA GLY A 30 3.06 -47.65 -4.07
C GLY A 30 4.45 -47.10 -3.74
N PRO A 31 5.01 -46.25 -4.62
CA PRO A 31 6.33 -45.66 -4.40
C PRO A 31 6.33 -44.78 -3.15
N LEU A 32 7.45 -44.83 -2.41
CA LEU A 32 7.73 -43.96 -1.27
C LEU A 32 8.85 -43.00 -1.63
N VAL A 33 8.71 -41.74 -1.21
CA VAL A 33 9.72 -40.71 -1.43
C VAL A 33 10.31 -40.29 -0.08
N GLY A 34 11.61 -40.49 0.11
CA GLY A 34 12.35 -40.00 1.27
C GLY A 34 12.08 -40.72 2.60
N ILE A 35 11.29 -41.80 2.61
CA ILE A 35 10.95 -42.59 3.81
C ILE A 35 11.13 -44.09 3.48
N LYS A 36 11.63 -44.87 4.44
CA LYS A 36 11.78 -46.33 4.30
C LYS A 36 10.40 -47.00 4.37
N TYR A 37 10.23 -48.09 3.61
CA TYR A 37 9.00 -48.87 3.63
C TYR A 37 8.75 -49.49 5.01
N ASN A 38 7.54 -49.31 5.54
CA ASN A 38 7.09 -49.93 6.77
C ASN A 38 5.59 -50.27 6.71
N ALA A 39 5.30 -51.56 6.55
CA ALA A 39 3.93 -52.07 6.45
C ALA A 39 3.09 -51.85 7.72
N THR A 40 3.70 -51.56 8.88
CA THR A 40 2.95 -51.36 10.13
C THR A 40 2.51 -49.92 10.36
N THR A 41 3.03 -48.96 9.59
CA THR A 41 2.74 -47.53 9.77
C THR A 41 2.12 -46.89 8.53
N GLN A 42 2.33 -47.47 7.35
CA GLN A 42 1.97 -46.88 6.06
C GLN A 42 0.65 -47.43 5.53
N ILE A 43 -0.38 -46.57 5.57
CA ILE A 43 -1.73 -46.90 5.15
C ILE A 43 -2.12 -46.12 3.88
N SER A 44 -2.87 -46.75 2.99
CA SER A 44 -3.49 -46.08 1.85
C SER A 44 -4.57 -45.07 2.30
N ARG A 45 -4.90 -44.09 1.44
CA ARG A 45 -5.99 -43.13 1.72
C ARG A 45 -7.33 -43.81 2.05
N GLN A 46 -7.72 -44.80 1.26
CA GLN A 46 -8.99 -45.51 1.45
C GLN A 46 -9.01 -46.23 2.80
N GLY A 47 -7.88 -46.85 3.18
CA GLY A 47 -7.69 -47.42 4.52
C GLY A 47 -7.80 -46.40 5.64
N CYS A 48 -7.16 -45.24 5.50
CA CYS A 48 -7.27 -44.17 6.49
C CYS A 48 -8.72 -43.72 6.66
N LEU A 49 -9.46 -43.53 5.57
CA LEU A 49 -10.88 -43.15 5.63
C LEU A 49 -11.75 -44.23 6.26
N ALA A 50 -11.47 -45.51 5.98
CA ALA A 50 -12.19 -46.64 6.57
C ALA A 50 -11.89 -46.78 8.07
N LEU A 51 -10.64 -46.59 8.48
CA LEU A 51 -10.18 -46.81 9.86
C LEU A 51 -10.43 -45.61 10.77
N CYS A 52 -10.14 -44.39 10.29
CA CYS A 52 -10.23 -43.16 11.05
C CYS A 52 -11.52 -42.37 10.80
N GLY A 53 -12.16 -42.55 9.64
CA GLY A 53 -13.34 -41.79 9.23
C GLY A 53 -13.01 -40.46 8.53
N TYR A 54 -14.06 -39.66 8.32
CA TYR A 54 -14.02 -38.41 7.53
C TYR A 54 -13.80 -37.14 8.36
N GLY A 55 -13.62 -37.26 9.68
CA GLY A 55 -13.51 -36.10 10.57
C GLY A 55 -12.16 -35.38 10.50
N THR A 56 -12.03 -34.30 11.27
CA THR A 56 -10.78 -33.54 11.46
C THR A 56 -10.18 -33.82 12.83
N ALA A 57 -8.85 -33.83 12.92
CA ALA A 57 -8.12 -33.82 14.19
C ALA A 57 -7.62 -32.40 14.49
N ASN A 58 -8.34 -31.66 15.33
CA ASN A 58 -7.96 -30.28 15.66
C ASN A 58 -6.71 -30.22 16.53
N TYR A 59 -5.92 -29.15 16.40
CA TYR A 59 -4.78 -28.91 17.29
C TYR A 59 -5.25 -28.59 18.73
N PRO A 60 -4.44 -28.95 19.75
CA PRO A 60 -4.68 -28.51 21.12
C PRO A 60 -4.59 -26.97 21.20
N TRP A 61 -5.33 -26.40 22.15
CA TRP A 61 -5.40 -24.94 22.33
C TRP A 61 -4.04 -24.28 22.51
N THR A 62 -3.09 -24.95 23.18
CA THR A 62 -1.73 -24.44 23.37
C THR A 62 -1.05 -24.13 22.03
N GLN A 63 -1.15 -25.03 21.05
CA GLN A 63 -0.59 -24.83 19.71
C GLN A 63 -1.35 -23.75 18.93
N VAL A 64 -2.68 -23.78 18.99
CA VAL A 64 -3.53 -22.76 18.34
C VAL A 64 -3.17 -21.37 18.86
N SER A 65 -3.05 -21.21 20.18
CA SER A 65 -2.73 -19.94 20.84
C SER A 65 -1.33 -19.46 20.46
N SER A 66 -0.34 -20.37 20.39
CA SER A 66 1.02 -20.05 19.97
C SER A 66 1.05 -19.49 18.55
N THR A 67 0.44 -20.18 17.58
CA THR A 67 0.39 -19.70 16.18
C THR A 67 -0.38 -18.37 16.05
N ILE A 68 -1.45 -18.17 16.82
CA ILE A 68 -2.17 -16.89 16.87
C ILE A 68 -1.24 -15.77 17.34
N THR A 69 -0.50 -15.99 18.44
CA THR A 69 0.40 -14.97 18.99
C THR A 69 1.60 -14.69 18.11
N THR A 70 2.13 -15.71 17.44
CA THR A 70 3.34 -15.60 16.61
C THR A 70 3.06 -15.01 15.24
N TRP A 71 1.92 -15.32 14.61
CA TRP A 71 1.67 -14.91 13.22
C TRP A 71 0.45 -14.02 13.05
N LEU A 72 -0.69 -14.40 13.65
CA LEU A 72 -1.93 -13.69 13.40
C LEU A 72 -1.90 -12.28 14.03
N LEU A 73 -1.48 -12.17 15.29
CA LEU A 73 -1.40 -10.87 15.96
C LEU A 73 -0.39 -9.91 15.30
N PRO A 74 0.84 -10.32 14.92
CA PRO A 74 1.76 -9.43 14.22
C PRO A 74 1.27 -8.99 12.84
N VAL A 75 0.63 -9.89 12.08
CA VAL A 75 0.08 -9.56 10.76
C VAL A 75 -1.10 -8.62 10.89
N VAL A 76 -2.00 -8.84 11.86
CA VAL A 76 -3.08 -7.91 12.16
C VAL A 76 -2.52 -6.56 12.63
N GLY A 77 -1.51 -6.55 13.50
CA GLY A 77 -0.82 -5.33 13.94
C GLY A 77 -0.24 -4.54 12.76
N THR A 78 0.43 -5.23 11.85
CA THR A 78 1.03 -4.63 10.65
C THR A 78 -0.06 -4.13 9.68
N LEU A 79 -1.17 -4.87 9.55
CA LEU A 79 -2.33 -4.46 8.76
C LEU A 79 -3.02 -3.23 9.34
N LEU A 80 -3.17 -3.14 10.67
CA LEU A 80 -3.80 -1.99 11.35
C LEU A 80 -3.02 -0.69 11.17
N GLN A 81 -1.72 -0.79 10.91
CA GLN A 81 -0.86 0.34 10.60
C GLN A 81 -0.87 0.73 9.13
N ALA A 82 -1.54 -0.07 8.31
CA ALA A 82 -1.68 0.24 6.92
C ALA A 82 -2.46 1.55 6.74
N PRO A 83 -2.19 2.28 5.65
CA PRO A 83 -2.59 3.67 5.51
C PRO A 83 -4.07 3.83 5.14
N PHE A 84 -4.98 3.58 6.08
CA PHE A 84 -6.42 3.61 5.84
C PHE A 84 -7.02 5.02 5.78
N GLU A 85 -8.09 5.15 4.99
CA GLU A 85 -8.88 6.37 4.90
C GLU A 85 -9.99 6.35 5.97
N SER A 86 -10.00 7.36 6.86
CA SER A 86 -11.09 7.55 7.82
C SER A 86 -12.41 7.85 7.09
N ASN A 87 -13.51 7.24 7.54
CA ASN A 87 -14.86 7.37 6.95
C ASN A 87 -15.06 6.77 5.55
N ALA A 88 -14.08 6.02 5.02
CA ALA A 88 -14.20 5.32 3.73
C ALA A 88 -14.01 3.80 3.88
N ALA A 89 -14.71 3.17 4.83
CA ALA A 89 -14.55 1.76 5.19
C ALA A 89 -14.63 0.81 3.96
N LYS A 90 -15.56 1.06 3.03
CA LYS A 90 -15.68 0.27 1.80
C LYS A 90 -14.44 0.36 0.90
N ARG A 91 -13.85 1.54 0.73
CA ARG A 91 -12.63 1.73 -0.07
C ARG A 91 -11.43 1.08 0.60
N THR A 92 -11.34 1.23 1.92
CA THR A 92 -10.32 0.56 2.74
C THR A 92 -10.42 -0.96 2.61
N PHE A 93 -11.61 -1.54 2.75
CA PHE A 93 -11.81 -2.98 2.60
C PHE A 93 -11.41 -3.47 1.20
N LEU A 94 -11.85 -2.77 0.14
CA LEU A 94 -11.46 -3.12 -1.23
C LEU A 94 -9.94 -3.03 -1.46
N ALA A 95 -9.27 -2.04 -0.86
CA ALA A 95 -7.82 -1.93 -0.92
C ALA A 95 -7.12 -3.10 -0.22
N ILE A 96 -7.59 -3.50 0.98
CA ILE A 96 -7.06 -4.67 1.70
C ILE A 96 -7.25 -5.93 0.86
N THR A 97 -8.44 -6.13 0.31
CA THR A 97 -8.75 -7.28 -0.56
C THR A 97 -7.85 -7.31 -1.79
N ARG A 98 -7.53 -6.16 -2.38
CA ARG A 98 -6.56 -6.09 -3.49
C ARG A 98 -5.14 -6.43 -3.04
N TRP A 99 -4.69 -5.85 -1.93
CA TRP A 99 -3.36 -6.12 -1.37
C TRP A 99 -3.15 -7.60 -1.02
N VAL A 100 -4.17 -8.23 -0.47
CA VAL A 100 -4.12 -9.64 -0.05
C VAL A 100 -4.41 -10.59 -1.21
N GLY A 101 -5.37 -10.26 -2.07
CA GLY A 101 -5.83 -11.11 -3.17
C GLY A 101 -4.97 -11.01 -4.43
N SER A 102 -4.34 -9.86 -4.67
CA SER A 102 -3.40 -9.63 -5.76
C SER A 102 -2.12 -8.96 -5.23
N PRO A 103 -1.34 -9.67 -4.41
CA PRO A 103 -0.15 -9.10 -3.77
C PRO A 103 0.93 -8.74 -4.79
N ILE A 104 1.05 -9.51 -5.89
CA ILE A 104 2.05 -9.26 -6.93
C ILE A 104 1.77 -7.95 -7.66
N ALA A 105 0.54 -7.74 -8.12
CA ALA A 105 0.16 -6.49 -8.78
C ALA A 105 0.24 -5.31 -7.80
N SER A 106 -0.22 -5.50 -6.57
CA SER A 106 -0.16 -4.44 -5.55
C SER A 106 1.27 -4.01 -5.28
N LEU A 107 2.18 -4.97 -5.11
CA LEU A 107 3.58 -4.71 -4.86
C LEU A 107 4.27 -4.08 -6.07
N SER A 108 3.93 -4.47 -7.30
CA SER A 108 4.53 -3.86 -8.50
C SER A 108 4.19 -2.38 -8.63
N TYR A 109 2.95 -1.97 -8.34
CA TYR A 109 2.56 -0.55 -8.34
C TYR A 109 3.21 0.25 -7.21
N VAL A 110 3.38 -0.35 -6.03
CA VAL A 110 4.08 0.29 -4.90
C VAL A 110 5.56 0.50 -5.22
N LEU A 111 6.24 -0.55 -5.71
CA LEU A 111 7.65 -0.48 -6.09
C LEU A 111 7.89 0.50 -7.24
N TRP A 112 6.94 0.58 -8.17
CA TRP A 112 6.92 1.60 -9.20
C TRP A 112 6.93 3.02 -8.63
N ASN A 113 5.99 3.34 -7.72
CA ASN A 113 5.91 4.69 -7.15
C ASN A 113 7.18 5.05 -6.36
N ILE A 114 7.80 4.07 -5.70
CA ILE A 114 9.11 4.26 -5.04
C ILE A 114 10.18 4.60 -6.08
N LYS A 115 10.26 3.88 -7.21
CA LYS A 115 11.20 4.16 -8.30
C LYS A 115 11.00 5.57 -8.86
N VAL A 116 9.75 5.99 -9.10
CA VAL A 116 9.41 7.34 -9.59
C VAL A 116 9.88 8.40 -8.59
N SER A 117 9.67 8.16 -7.30
CA SER A 117 10.10 9.07 -6.24
C SER A 117 11.62 9.16 -6.09
N ALA A 118 12.32 8.04 -6.23
CA ALA A 118 13.77 7.98 -6.28
C ALA A 118 14.35 8.74 -7.48
N LYS A 119 13.69 8.66 -8.65
CA LYS A 119 14.06 9.41 -9.85
C LYS A 119 13.92 10.93 -9.64
N ALA A 120 12.81 11.38 -9.07
CA ALA A 120 12.63 12.79 -8.72
C ALA A 120 13.71 13.28 -7.73
N ALA A 121 14.02 12.49 -6.69
CA ALA A 121 15.08 12.79 -5.74
C ALA A 121 16.47 12.84 -6.40
N LEU A 122 16.74 11.97 -7.37
CA LEU A 122 17.97 12.00 -8.17
C LEU A 122 18.10 13.28 -9.00
N MET A 123 17.02 13.70 -9.67
CA MET A 123 17.03 14.94 -10.46
C MET A 123 17.27 16.18 -9.61
N VAL A 124 16.66 16.25 -8.42
CA VAL A 124 16.91 17.37 -7.49
C VAL A 124 18.35 17.33 -6.98
N ASP A 125 18.89 16.18 -6.58
CA ASP A 125 20.31 16.07 -6.15
C ASP A 125 21.26 16.58 -7.24
N MET A 126 21.00 16.23 -8.50
CA MET A 126 21.82 16.63 -9.64
C MET A 126 21.59 18.07 -10.12
N ALA A 127 20.63 18.81 -9.56
CA ALA A 127 20.35 20.19 -9.96
C ALA A 127 21.53 21.13 -9.71
N VAL A 128 22.36 20.86 -8.70
CA VAL A 128 23.50 21.68 -8.29
C VAL A 128 24.77 20.86 -8.17
N LYS A 129 25.91 21.54 -7.93
CA LYS A 129 27.20 20.88 -7.70
C LYS A 129 27.15 19.96 -6.48
N TYR A 130 28.06 19.00 -6.44
CA TYR A 130 28.09 17.96 -5.40
C TYR A 130 28.32 18.54 -4.00
N ASP A 131 29.20 19.54 -3.87
CA ASP A 131 29.57 20.15 -2.58
C ASP A 131 28.64 21.30 -2.17
N GLU A 132 27.75 21.74 -3.06
CA GLU A 132 26.86 22.87 -2.82
C GLU A 132 25.55 22.44 -2.13
N THR A 133 25.20 23.14 -1.05
CA THR A 133 23.88 23.09 -0.40
C THR A 133 23.28 24.49 -0.41
N PRO A 134 22.55 24.88 -1.48
CA PRO A 134 21.99 26.22 -1.63
C PRO A 134 20.99 26.56 -0.53
N ASP A 135 20.72 27.84 -0.30
CA ASP A 135 19.69 28.29 0.64
C ASP A 135 18.27 28.03 0.11
N ARG A 136 17.28 27.99 1.00
CA ARG A 136 15.85 27.79 0.70
C ARG A 136 15.30 28.81 -0.27
N LYS A 137 15.79 30.06 -0.23
CA LYS A 137 15.32 31.14 -1.13
C LYS A 137 15.90 31.04 -2.54
N THR A 138 16.80 30.11 -2.80
CA THR A 138 17.35 29.84 -4.14
C THR A 138 16.37 29.02 -4.98
N ASP A 139 16.70 28.87 -6.26
CA ASP A 139 15.87 28.14 -7.22
C ASP A 139 15.91 26.64 -7.01
N PHE A 140 16.99 26.14 -6.39
CA PHE A 140 17.08 24.78 -5.89
C PHE A 140 15.97 24.50 -4.85
N GLY A 141 15.74 25.41 -3.91
CA GLY A 141 14.65 25.29 -2.94
C GLY A 141 13.27 25.24 -3.61
N SER A 142 13.05 26.05 -4.65
CA SER A 142 11.82 25.98 -5.45
C SER A 142 11.70 24.66 -6.21
N MET A 143 12.77 24.14 -6.79
CA MET A 143 12.75 22.90 -7.56
C MET A 143 12.47 21.69 -6.66
N ARG A 144 13.04 21.69 -5.45
CA ARG A 144 12.74 20.70 -4.40
C ARG A 144 11.25 20.67 -4.06
N ASP A 145 10.62 21.84 -3.91
CA ASP A 145 9.20 21.96 -3.62
C ASP A 145 8.35 21.48 -4.80
N SER A 146 8.70 21.85 -6.04
CA SER A 146 8.03 21.39 -7.25
C SER A 146 8.09 19.87 -7.41
N MET A 147 9.26 19.27 -7.28
CA MET A 147 9.42 17.81 -7.39
C MET A 147 8.69 17.07 -6.28
N TYR A 148 8.69 17.60 -5.05
CA TYR A 148 7.91 17.02 -3.97
C TYR A 148 6.40 17.07 -4.26
N LEU A 149 5.88 18.22 -4.73
CA LEU A 149 4.46 18.32 -5.11
C LEU A 149 4.09 17.40 -6.27
N LEU A 150 4.98 17.20 -7.24
CA LEU A 150 4.79 16.24 -8.32
C LEU A 150 4.61 14.80 -7.77
N LEU A 151 5.39 14.40 -6.76
CA LEU A 151 5.22 13.10 -6.10
C LEU A 151 3.89 12.98 -5.35
N VAL A 152 3.38 14.08 -4.79
CA VAL A 152 2.06 14.10 -4.14
C VAL A 152 0.96 14.01 -5.21
N MET A 153 1.06 14.77 -6.30
CA MET A 153 0.14 14.73 -7.44
C MET A 153 0.09 13.34 -8.08
N ASN A 154 1.22 12.62 -8.12
CA ASN A 154 1.30 11.25 -8.64
C ASN A 154 0.34 10.28 -7.94
N GLN A 155 -0.14 10.59 -6.74
CA GLN A 155 -1.00 9.70 -5.96
C GLN A 155 -2.48 9.83 -6.29
N TYR A 156 -2.83 10.69 -7.24
CA TYR A 156 -4.23 10.96 -7.59
C TYR A 156 -4.51 10.63 -9.06
N THR A 157 -5.69 10.09 -9.31
CA THR A 157 -6.21 9.92 -10.67
C THR A 157 -6.58 11.26 -11.27
N LEU A 158 -6.40 11.35 -12.58
CA LEU A 158 -6.81 12.48 -13.38
C LEU A 158 -8.30 12.37 -13.74
N LYS A 159 -8.95 13.51 -13.88
CA LYS A 159 -10.31 13.56 -14.42
C LYS A 159 -10.32 13.00 -15.85
N PRO A 160 -11.29 12.16 -16.23
CA PRO A 160 -11.33 11.58 -17.59
C PRO A 160 -11.30 12.62 -18.70
N THR A 161 -11.91 13.79 -18.51
CA THR A 161 -11.86 14.90 -19.48
C THR A 161 -10.46 15.50 -19.65
N ALA A 162 -9.68 15.55 -18.57
CA ALA A 162 -8.27 15.97 -18.62
C ALA A 162 -7.40 14.86 -19.21
N SER A 163 -7.69 13.59 -18.89
CA SER A 163 -7.01 12.42 -19.45
C SER A 163 -7.27 12.22 -20.95
N LEU A 164 -8.35 12.77 -21.52
CA LEU A 164 -8.55 12.75 -22.98
C LEU A 164 -7.71 13.82 -23.71
N ARG A 165 -7.24 14.84 -22.98
CA ARG A 165 -6.43 15.96 -23.48
C ARG A 165 -5.05 15.94 -22.82
N GLU A 166 -4.39 14.78 -22.95
CA GLU A 166 -3.20 14.45 -22.14
C GLU A 166 -2.09 15.50 -22.26
N LYS A 167 -1.85 16.01 -23.47
CA LYS A 167 -0.77 16.96 -23.74
C LYS A 167 -0.99 18.31 -23.06
N GLU A 168 -2.18 18.88 -23.17
CA GLU A 168 -2.46 20.19 -22.56
C GLU A 168 -2.66 20.08 -21.05
N ALA A 169 -3.18 18.95 -20.57
CA ALA A 169 -3.21 18.63 -19.15
C ALA A 169 -1.79 18.51 -18.57
N GLU A 170 -0.88 17.87 -19.30
CA GLU A 170 0.54 17.82 -18.93
C GLU A 170 1.18 19.21 -18.95
N GLY A 171 0.94 19.99 -20.01
CA GLY A 171 1.42 21.37 -20.15
C GLY A 171 0.99 22.24 -18.97
N LEU A 172 -0.28 22.14 -18.56
CA LEU A 172 -0.79 22.82 -17.38
C LEU A 172 -0.04 22.40 -16.11
N LEU A 173 0.17 21.11 -15.88
CA LEU A 173 0.95 20.62 -14.73
C LEU A 173 2.40 21.10 -14.77
N ARG A 174 3.05 21.10 -15.93
CA ARG A 174 4.43 21.60 -16.09
C ARG A 174 4.51 23.09 -15.77
N ILE A 175 3.53 23.89 -16.18
CA ILE A 175 3.45 25.31 -15.78
C ILE A 175 3.25 25.41 -14.27
N VAL A 176 2.28 24.69 -13.69
CA VAL A 176 2.01 24.68 -12.25
C VAL A 176 3.28 24.34 -11.45
N LEU A 177 4.10 23.40 -11.92
CA LEU A 177 5.27 22.90 -11.22
C LEU A 177 6.54 23.72 -11.47
N PHE A 178 6.81 24.13 -12.70
CA PHE A 178 8.13 24.66 -13.08
C PHE A 178 8.14 26.16 -13.41
N SER A 179 6.98 26.79 -13.61
CA SER A 179 6.91 28.26 -13.79
C SER A 179 7.27 29.01 -12.50
N LYS A 180 8.05 30.08 -12.60
CA LYS A 180 8.47 30.92 -11.45
C LYS A 180 7.66 32.21 -11.37
N ASP A 181 7.51 32.87 -12.52
CA ASP A 181 7.16 34.28 -12.60
C ASP A 181 5.65 34.52 -12.83
N LEU A 182 4.84 33.45 -12.83
CA LEU A 182 3.39 33.58 -12.94
C LEU A 182 2.81 34.19 -11.64
N LYS A 183 2.31 35.41 -11.74
CA LYS A 183 1.45 36.05 -10.74
C LYS A 183 0.05 35.45 -10.85
N LEU A 184 -0.55 35.12 -9.71
CA LEU A 184 -1.89 34.53 -9.68
C LEU A 184 -2.92 35.66 -9.64
N THR A 185 -3.97 35.58 -10.45
CA THR A 185 -5.03 36.60 -10.51
C THR A 185 -5.91 36.60 -9.28
N ASP A 186 -6.12 35.42 -8.69
CA ASP A 186 -7.05 35.23 -7.58
C ASP A 186 -6.43 35.53 -6.21
N THR A 187 -5.11 35.73 -6.14
CA THR A 187 -4.38 35.90 -4.87
C THR A 187 -3.16 36.81 -5.05
N ASP A 188 -2.82 37.61 -4.05
CA ASP A 188 -1.62 38.47 -4.06
C ASP A 188 -0.27 37.71 -4.02
N LYS A 189 -0.29 36.37 -4.13
CA LYS A 189 0.87 35.51 -4.01
C LYS A 189 1.35 35.06 -5.39
N SER A 190 2.67 34.99 -5.55
CA SER A 190 3.28 34.34 -6.71
C SER A 190 3.05 32.82 -6.67
N LEU A 191 3.04 32.18 -7.84
CA LEU A 191 2.97 30.72 -7.94
C LEU A 191 4.06 30.01 -7.11
N ARG A 192 5.28 30.58 -7.08
CA ARG A 192 6.39 30.08 -6.27
C ARG A 192 6.06 30.08 -4.77
N GLN A 193 5.46 31.16 -4.26
CA GLN A 193 5.06 31.25 -2.86
C GLN A 193 3.94 30.25 -2.55
N MET A 194 2.95 30.11 -3.43
CA MET A 194 1.85 29.16 -3.24
C MET A 194 2.36 27.71 -3.21
N ARG A 195 3.24 27.32 -4.15
CA ARG A 195 3.91 26.00 -4.12
C ARG A 195 4.68 25.77 -2.82
N ARG A 196 5.43 26.77 -2.36
CA ARG A 196 6.21 26.66 -1.11
C ARG A 196 5.32 26.47 0.11
N ILE A 197 4.21 27.19 0.19
CA ILE A 197 3.23 27.06 1.27
C ILE A 197 2.64 25.65 1.24
N LEU A 198 2.12 25.22 0.08
CA LEU A 198 1.52 23.91 -0.07
C LEU A 198 2.51 22.77 0.22
N ALA A 199 3.73 22.86 -0.29
CA ALA A 199 4.77 21.85 -0.07
C ALA A 199 5.19 21.78 1.40
N ARG A 200 5.17 22.90 2.15
CA ARG A 200 5.41 22.88 3.60
C ARG A 200 4.28 22.16 4.33
N GLU A 201 3.03 22.55 4.07
CA GLU A 201 1.85 21.96 4.71
C GLU A 201 1.77 20.45 4.47
N VAL A 202 2.04 19.98 3.24
CA VAL A 202 1.98 18.55 2.93
C VAL A 202 3.11 17.76 3.60
N ARG A 203 4.32 18.33 3.74
CA ARG A 203 5.43 17.69 4.47
C ARG A 203 5.14 17.53 5.97
N GLU A 204 4.57 18.55 6.59
CA GLU A 204 4.19 18.54 8.01
C GLU A 204 3.22 17.37 8.31
N MET A 205 2.29 17.10 7.38
CA MET A 205 1.30 16.03 7.51
C MET A 205 1.88 14.60 7.40
N ARG A 206 3.13 14.41 6.93
CA ARG A 206 3.73 13.08 6.72
C ARG A 206 4.32 12.46 8.00
N ARG A 207 4.81 13.27 8.96
CA ARG A 207 5.68 12.84 10.07
C ARG A 207 5.05 11.86 11.07
N ARG A 208 3.71 11.77 11.15
CA ARG A 208 2.99 11.10 12.26
C ARG A 208 2.73 9.59 12.08
N GLY A 209 3.19 8.97 10.97
CA GLY A 209 2.82 7.58 10.65
C GLY A 209 3.94 6.54 10.59
N ALA A 210 5.21 6.93 10.51
CA ALA A 210 6.29 5.99 10.16
C ALA A 210 6.80 5.15 11.35
N VAL A 211 6.91 5.73 12.55
CA VAL A 211 7.52 5.05 13.71
C VAL A 211 6.77 3.78 14.13
N PRO A 212 5.43 3.78 14.31
CA PRO A 212 4.70 2.57 14.70
C PRO A 212 4.90 1.41 13.72
N VAL A 213 5.08 1.73 12.45
CA VAL A 213 5.28 0.79 11.35
C VAL A 213 6.59 0.05 11.50
N PHE A 214 7.68 0.77 11.73
CA PHE A 214 8.96 0.14 11.97
C PHE A 214 8.91 -0.80 13.19
N VAL A 215 8.22 -0.40 14.25
CA VAL A 215 8.03 -1.25 15.44
C VAL A 215 7.29 -2.54 15.10
N SER A 216 6.19 -2.48 14.33
CA SER A 216 5.45 -3.69 13.94
C SER A 216 6.24 -4.59 13.00
N ILE A 217 7.01 -4.00 12.09
CA ILE A 217 7.88 -4.77 11.19
C ILE A 217 9.00 -5.45 12.00
N MET A 218 9.62 -4.75 12.95
CA MET A 218 10.60 -5.35 13.85
C MET A 218 9.98 -6.50 14.66
N TRP A 219 8.74 -6.34 15.12
CA TRP A 219 8.02 -7.41 15.81
C TRP A 219 7.76 -8.62 14.91
N PHE A 220 7.38 -8.42 13.64
CA PHE A 220 7.27 -9.51 12.67
C PHE A 220 8.61 -10.22 12.45
N LEU A 221 9.71 -9.48 12.27
CA LEU A 221 11.04 -10.07 12.09
C LEU A 221 11.50 -10.84 13.32
N PHE A 222 11.18 -10.34 14.51
CA PHE A 222 11.45 -11.03 15.77
C PHE A 222 10.66 -12.34 15.88
N ALA A 223 9.36 -12.32 15.59
CA ALA A 223 8.54 -13.53 15.53
C ALA A 223 9.08 -14.54 14.49
N PHE A 224 9.48 -14.05 13.32
CA PHE A 224 10.09 -14.88 12.28
C PHE A 224 11.39 -15.54 12.72
N ALA A 225 12.27 -14.80 13.42
CA ALA A 225 13.49 -15.36 13.98
C ALA A 225 13.22 -16.43 15.06
N LEU A 226 12.23 -16.21 15.93
CA LEU A 226 11.83 -17.20 16.94
C LEU A 226 11.27 -18.47 16.30
N SER A 227 10.47 -18.36 15.24
CA SER A 227 9.96 -19.55 14.53
C SER A 227 11.06 -20.30 13.79
N ILE A 228 12.09 -19.62 13.28
CA ILE A 228 13.30 -20.30 12.76
C ILE A 228 13.98 -21.06 13.91
N GLN A 229 14.26 -20.40 15.03
CA GLN A 229 14.91 -21.04 16.17
C GLN A 229 14.13 -22.27 16.67
N ALA A 230 12.80 -22.16 16.79
CA ALA A 230 11.94 -23.26 17.22
C ALA A 230 11.95 -24.41 16.19
N ALA A 231 11.88 -24.12 14.90
CA ALA A 231 11.92 -25.14 13.85
C ALA A 231 13.24 -25.91 13.79
N PHE A 232 14.38 -25.24 13.97
CA PHE A 232 15.68 -25.90 13.95
C PHE A 232 16.11 -26.48 15.31
N GLY A 233 15.49 -26.03 16.41
CA GLY A 233 15.69 -26.61 17.74
C GLY A 233 15.05 -28.00 17.85
N ASP A 234 13.81 -28.13 17.38
CA ASP A 234 13.05 -29.39 17.34
C ASP A 234 13.00 -29.93 15.90
N LEU A 235 14.18 -30.17 15.32
CA LEU A 235 14.29 -30.58 13.92
C LEU A 235 13.48 -31.85 13.65
N GLY A 236 12.60 -31.77 12.65
CA GLY A 236 11.71 -32.86 12.29
C GLY A 236 10.34 -32.76 12.94
N GLU A 237 10.10 -31.97 13.98
CA GLU A 237 8.73 -31.82 14.49
C GLU A 237 7.87 -31.05 13.45
N ASN A 238 6.82 -31.68 12.94
CA ASN A 238 6.01 -31.10 11.87
C ASN A 238 5.34 -29.79 12.33
N ARG A 239 5.05 -29.65 13.63
CA ARG A 239 4.38 -28.46 14.18
C ARG A 239 5.20 -27.20 13.97
N THR A 240 6.48 -27.24 14.31
CA THR A 240 7.39 -26.10 14.17
C THR A 240 7.65 -25.80 12.69
N ALA A 241 7.75 -26.84 11.86
CA ALA A 241 7.84 -26.73 10.39
C ALA A 241 6.65 -25.98 9.78
N HIS A 242 5.45 -26.30 10.25
CA HIS A 242 4.23 -25.69 9.77
C HIS A 242 4.10 -24.24 10.24
N ASP A 243 4.46 -23.95 11.49
CA ASP A 243 4.47 -22.57 11.97
C ASP A 243 5.45 -21.71 11.15
N LEU A 244 6.66 -22.24 10.88
CA LEU A 244 7.63 -21.59 9.99
C LEU A 244 7.12 -21.43 8.55
N ALA A 245 6.44 -22.43 7.99
CA ALA A 245 5.87 -22.35 6.64
C ALA A 245 4.80 -21.25 6.54
N LEU A 246 3.99 -21.04 7.59
CA LEU A 246 3.04 -19.93 7.65
C LEU A 246 3.77 -18.59 7.65
N GLY A 247 4.86 -18.47 8.42
CA GLY A 247 5.74 -17.31 8.40
C GLY A 247 6.31 -17.01 7.02
N CYS A 248 6.84 -18.03 6.35
CA CYS A 248 7.37 -17.90 5.00
C CYS A 248 6.29 -17.46 3.99
N LEU A 249 5.08 -18.01 4.10
CA LEU A 249 3.95 -17.63 3.25
C LEU A 249 3.60 -16.15 3.40
N LEU A 250 3.71 -15.59 4.60
CA LEU A 250 3.31 -14.22 4.92
C LEU A 250 4.45 -13.20 4.84
N ALA A 251 5.68 -13.64 4.55
CA ALA A 251 6.88 -12.78 4.52
C ALA A 251 6.83 -11.62 3.50
N TRP A 252 6.06 -11.76 2.41
CA TRP A 252 5.84 -10.67 1.45
C TRP A 252 4.98 -9.54 2.01
N PHE A 253 4.14 -9.80 3.02
CA PHE A 253 3.15 -8.84 3.52
C PHE A 253 3.80 -7.63 4.23
N PRO A 254 4.76 -7.81 5.17
CA PRO A 254 5.53 -6.70 5.72
C PRO A 254 6.27 -5.87 4.67
N VAL A 255 6.79 -6.50 3.60
CA VAL A 255 7.45 -5.79 2.49
C VAL A 255 6.45 -4.88 1.76
N LEU A 256 5.24 -5.38 1.48
CA LEU A 256 4.16 -4.60 0.88
C LEU A 256 3.74 -3.42 1.76
N ILE A 257 3.59 -3.65 3.08
CA ILE A 257 3.19 -2.60 4.03
C ILE A 257 4.27 -1.54 4.15
N MET A 258 5.54 -1.93 4.31
CA MET A 258 6.68 -1.01 4.31
C MET A 258 6.70 -0.17 3.03
N GLY A 259 6.60 -0.81 1.86
CA GLY A 259 6.57 -0.13 0.57
C GLY A 259 5.40 0.86 0.47
N SER A 260 4.19 0.45 0.89
CA SER A 260 2.99 1.30 0.83
C SER A 260 3.09 2.56 1.71
N ILE A 261 3.91 2.50 2.76
CA ILE A 261 4.13 3.61 3.69
C ILE A 261 5.21 4.54 3.16
N VAL A 262 6.24 3.98 2.53
CA VAL A 262 7.23 4.76 1.78
C VAL A 262 6.55 5.49 0.62
N ASP A 263 5.62 4.82 -0.07
CA ASP A 263 4.77 5.42 -1.11
C ASP A 263 3.86 6.52 -0.53
N ARG A 264 3.25 6.34 0.66
CA ARG A 264 2.33 7.34 1.25
C ARG A 264 2.96 8.75 1.38
N ASN A 265 2.35 9.76 0.77
CA ASN A 265 2.78 11.16 0.95
C ASN A 265 1.94 11.94 1.97
N PRO A 266 0.60 11.77 2.06
CA PRO A 266 -0.12 12.35 3.20
C PRO A 266 -1.21 11.50 3.89
N ILE A 267 -1.59 11.94 5.10
CA ILE A 267 -2.61 11.30 5.95
C ILE A 267 -4.05 11.64 5.50
N ALA A 268 -4.31 12.86 5.04
CA ALA A 268 -5.64 13.32 4.62
C ALA A 268 -5.73 13.53 3.10
N ALA A 269 -5.91 12.43 2.36
CA ALA A 269 -5.89 12.43 0.90
C ALA A 269 -6.92 13.42 0.29
N GLU A 270 -8.12 13.53 0.85
CA GLU A 270 -9.17 14.40 0.32
C GLU A 270 -8.88 15.90 0.53
N ALA A 271 -8.35 16.28 1.69
CA ALA A 271 -8.00 17.67 1.97
C ALA A 271 -6.89 18.15 1.02
N ILE A 272 -5.91 17.28 0.74
CA ILE A 272 -4.80 17.60 -0.16
C ILE A 272 -5.24 17.60 -1.61
N ARG A 273 -6.14 16.69 -2.01
CA ARG A 273 -6.76 16.75 -3.34
C ARG A 273 -7.38 18.11 -3.61
N LYS A 274 -8.16 18.65 -2.65
CA LYS A 274 -8.76 19.98 -2.76
C LYS A 274 -7.72 21.09 -2.88
N LYS A 275 -6.65 21.04 -2.09
CA LYS A 275 -5.56 22.03 -2.16
C LYS A 275 -4.76 21.95 -3.47
N LEU A 276 -4.53 20.74 -3.99
CA LEU A 276 -3.89 20.55 -5.29
C LEU A 276 -4.77 21.07 -6.43
N ASN A 277 -6.07 20.77 -6.41
CA ASN A 277 -7.01 21.31 -7.39
C ASN A 277 -7.07 22.83 -7.33
N ALA A 278 -7.14 23.42 -6.12
CA ALA A 278 -7.09 24.87 -5.96
C ALA A 278 -5.82 25.49 -6.55
N LEU A 279 -4.65 24.88 -6.35
CA LEU A 279 -3.41 25.33 -6.97
C LEU A 279 -3.47 25.29 -8.51
N VAL A 280 -3.99 24.19 -9.08
CA VAL A 280 -4.15 24.06 -10.53
C VAL A 280 -5.17 25.06 -11.07
N ASP A 281 -6.28 25.28 -10.36
CA ASP A 281 -7.34 26.22 -10.74
C ASP A 281 -6.83 27.67 -10.71
N HIS A 282 -6.04 28.07 -9.71
CA HIS A 282 -5.43 29.41 -9.68
C HIS A 282 -4.51 29.66 -10.88
N VAL A 283 -3.72 28.64 -11.27
CA VAL A 283 -2.87 28.76 -12.47
C VAL A 283 -3.72 28.82 -13.73
N ARG A 284 -4.79 28.02 -13.83
CA ARG A 284 -5.72 28.08 -14.96
C ARG A 284 -6.35 29.47 -15.10
N HIS A 285 -6.82 30.07 -14.01
CA HIS A 285 -7.41 31.41 -14.04
C HIS A 285 -6.38 32.46 -14.47
N ALA A 286 -5.17 32.39 -13.92
CA ALA A 286 -4.09 33.30 -14.30
C ALA A 286 -3.68 33.19 -15.77
N LEU A 287 -3.67 31.98 -16.34
CA LEU A 287 -3.35 31.76 -17.76
C LEU A 287 -4.47 32.21 -18.71
N ARG A 288 -5.70 32.32 -18.23
CA ARG A 288 -6.87 32.74 -19.04
C ARG A 288 -6.99 34.24 -19.18
N ASP A 289 -6.41 34.99 -18.26
CA ASP A 289 -6.39 36.44 -18.36
C ASP A 289 -5.39 36.84 -19.44
N ASP A 290 -5.92 37.28 -20.59
CA ASP A 290 -5.14 37.71 -21.75
C ASP A 290 -4.15 38.81 -21.40
N GLN A 291 -4.48 39.69 -20.46
CA GLN A 291 -3.62 40.79 -20.05
C GLN A 291 -2.41 40.28 -19.25
N HIS A 292 -2.61 39.30 -18.38
CA HIS A 292 -1.53 38.64 -17.63
C HIS A 292 -0.70 37.69 -18.50
N ARG A 293 -1.29 37.11 -19.54
CA ARG A 293 -0.62 36.21 -20.48
C ARG A 293 0.21 36.97 -21.52
N ASN A 294 -0.36 38.00 -22.15
CA ASN A 294 0.21 38.70 -23.30
C ASN A 294 0.86 40.05 -22.93
N ASP A 295 0.25 40.84 -22.05
CA ASP A 295 0.62 42.24 -21.86
C ASP A 295 1.56 42.52 -20.68
N ASN A 296 1.74 41.61 -19.71
CA ASN A 296 2.69 41.82 -18.61
C ASN A 296 3.32 40.52 -18.02
N GLU A 297 4.66 40.47 -18.08
CA GLU A 297 5.57 39.61 -17.29
C GLU A 297 5.72 38.13 -17.65
N PHE A 298 4.66 37.31 -17.79
CA PHE A 298 4.87 35.86 -17.87
C PHE A 298 5.50 35.38 -19.18
N ALA A 299 4.90 35.67 -20.34
CA ALA A 299 5.50 35.31 -21.63
C ALA A 299 6.84 36.04 -21.82
N GLU A 300 6.88 37.35 -21.52
CA GLU A 300 8.09 38.17 -21.63
C GLU A 300 9.26 37.66 -20.76
N SER A 301 9.00 36.98 -19.63
CA SER A 301 10.05 36.35 -18.81
C SER A 301 10.91 35.35 -19.59
N PHE A 302 10.35 34.76 -20.64
CA PHE A 302 11.01 33.79 -21.50
C PHE A 302 11.52 34.39 -22.82
N ARG A 303 11.37 35.69 -23.07
CA ARG A 303 11.74 36.32 -24.35
C ARG A 303 13.21 36.14 -24.74
N THR A 304 14.08 36.00 -23.75
CA THR A 304 15.53 35.78 -23.94
C THR A 304 15.88 34.34 -24.37
N GLN A 305 14.91 33.43 -24.42
CA GLN A 305 15.13 32.02 -24.71
C GLN A 305 14.99 31.73 -26.21
N PRO A 306 15.83 30.83 -26.78
CA PRO A 306 15.86 30.58 -28.22
C PRO A 306 14.54 29.99 -28.76
N LYS A 307 13.77 29.30 -27.91
CA LYS A 307 12.49 28.67 -28.27
C LYS A 307 11.26 29.46 -27.79
N PHE A 308 11.41 30.75 -27.52
CA PHE A 308 10.34 31.59 -26.98
C PHE A 308 9.03 31.51 -27.79
N ILE A 309 9.09 31.57 -29.13
CA ILE A 309 7.90 31.53 -29.99
C ILE A 309 7.12 30.23 -29.79
N GLN A 310 7.82 29.10 -29.77
CA GLN A 310 7.20 27.78 -29.55
C GLN A 310 6.57 27.69 -28.16
N LEU A 311 7.26 28.19 -27.14
CA LEU A 311 6.75 28.23 -25.78
C LEU A 311 5.50 29.10 -25.66
N LYS A 312 5.48 30.28 -26.30
CA LYS A 312 4.32 31.17 -26.31
C LYS A 312 3.11 30.47 -26.95
N THR A 313 3.28 29.93 -28.15
CA THR A 313 2.22 29.18 -28.85
C THR A 313 1.72 28.00 -28.01
N TRP A 314 2.63 27.30 -27.32
CA TRP A 314 2.27 26.20 -26.43
C TRP A 314 1.43 26.67 -25.23
N VAL A 315 1.87 27.72 -24.53
CA VAL A 315 1.15 28.31 -23.41
C VAL A 315 -0.23 28.81 -23.85
N ASP A 316 -0.33 29.40 -25.04
CA ASP A 316 -1.59 29.85 -25.61
C ASP A 316 -2.57 28.70 -25.85
N GLY A 317 -2.08 27.58 -26.40
CA GLY A 317 -2.88 26.37 -26.59
C GLY A 317 -3.34 25.71 -25.28
N VAL A 318 -2.49 25.74 -24.24
CA VAL A 318 -2.87 25.25 -22.89
C VAL A 318 -3.95 26.14 -22.28
N ALA A 319 -3.82 27.46 -22.39
CA ALA A 319 -4.79 28.42 -21.87
C ALA A 319 -6.17 28.29 -22.54
N GLU A 320 -6.20 28.17 -23.87
CA GLU A 320 -7.42 27.99 -24.66
C GLU A 320 -8.18 26.71 -24.24
N LYS A 321 -7.46 25.60 -24.08
CA LYS A 321 -8.08 24.30 -23.74
C LYS A 321 -8.30 24.08 -22.24
N GLY A 322 -7.84 25.01 -21.40
CA GLY A 322 -7.91 24.91 -19.94
C GLY A 322 -9.33 24.85 -19.36
N GLU A 323 -10.36 25.28 -20.10
CA GLU A 323 -11.75 25.36 -19.62
C GLU A 323 -12.28 24.07 -18.98
N HIS A 324 -11.95 22.94 -19.57
CA HIS A 324 -12.49 21.65 -19.16
C HIS A 324 -11.63 20.94 -18.10
N MET A 325 -10.57 21.61 -17.60
CA MET A 325 -9.58 21.04 -16.66
C MET A 325 -9.83 21.38 -15.19
N TYR A 326 -11.06 21.77 -14.82
CA TYR A 326 -11.47 21.91 -13.41
C TYR A 326 -11.59 20.56 -12.71
N ASP A 327 -11.38 20.56 -11.40
CA ASP A 327 -11.28 19.34 -10.58
C ASP A 327 -10.29 18.34 -11.18
N PHE A 328 -9.08 18.83 -11.48
CA PHE A 328 -8.05 18.10 -12.21
C PHE A 328 -7.77 16.71 -11.61
N PHE A 329 -7.65 16.63 -10.29
CA PHE A 329 -7.48 15.40 -9.51
C PHE A 329 -8.80 14.93 -8.88
N VAL A 330 -9.12 13.64 -9.04
CA VAL A 330 -10.43 13.08 -8.65
C VAL A 330 -10.36 12.11 -7.48
N THR A 331 -9.63 10.99 -7.60
CA THR A 331 -9.56 9.98 -6.54
C THR A 331 -8.13 9.66 -6.16
N PHE A 332 -7.91 9.35 -4.89
CA PHE A 332 -6.62 8.82 -4.43
C PHE A 332 -6.40 7.41 -5.01
N ALA A 333 -5.25 7.22 -5.64
CA ALA A 333 -4.83 6.00 -6.35
C ALA A 333 -3.48 5.44 -5.89
N GLY A 334 -2.73 6.19 -5.08
CA GLY A 334 -1.49 5.71 -4.47
C GLY A 334 -1.68 4.38 -3.72
N GLN A 335 -0.57 3.69 -3.44
CA GLN A 335 -0.55 2.41 -2.71
C GLN A 335 -1.32 1.29 -3.43
N ALA A 336 -1.25 1.30 -4.76
CA ALA A 336 -1.90 0.32 -5.61
C ALA A 336 -3.41 0.18 -5.43
N ARG A 337 -4.10 1.24 -4.94
CA ARG A 337 -5.55 1.21 -4.71
C ARG A 337 -6.37 1.17 -5.99
N VAL A 338 -5.81 1.68 -7.08
CA VAL A 338 -6.44 1.76 -8.40
C VAL A 338 -5.58 1.01 -9.42
N ARG A 339 -6.24 0.21 -10.27
CA ARG A 339 -5.60 -0.52 -11.37
C ARG A 339 -5.18 0.43 -12.48
N TRP A 340 -4.09 0.08 -13.18
CA TRP A 340 -3.59 0.85 -14.33
C TRP A 340 -3.34 2.33 -14.02
N HIS A 341 -3.03 2.65 -12.75
CA HIS A 341 -2.67 4.00 -12.35
C HIS A 341 -1.17 4.20 -12.56
N TYR A 342 -0.82 4.97 -13.60
CA TYR A 342 0.56 5.35 -13.91
C TYR A 342 1.02 6.61 -13.17
N GLY A 343 0.04 7.46 -12.81
CA GLY A 343 0.26 8.77 -12.20
C GLY A 343 0.94 9.77 -13.15
N ALA A 344 0.86 11.06 -12.81
CA ALA A 344 1.40 12.12 -13.67
C ALA A 344 2.93 12.29 -13.56
N ALA A 345 3.58 11.74 -12.52
CA ALA A 345 5.00 11.98 -12.29
C ALA A 345 5.90 11.18 -13.23
N HIS A 346 5.57 9.92 -13.54
CA HIS A 346 6.43 9.13 -14.43
C HIS A 346 6.61 9.83 -15.81
N PRO A 347 5.54 10.20 -16.54
CA PRO A 347 5.67 10.84 -17.85
C PRO A 347 6.44 12.16 -17.76
N ILE A 348 6.06 13.03 -16.82
CA ILE A 348 6.71 14.34 -16.63
C ILE A 348 8.20 14.16 -16.34
N LEU A 349 8.57 13.25 -15.43
CA LEU A 349 9.97 12.99 -15.08
C LEU A 349 10.75 12.39 -16.27
N SER A 350 10.16 11.45 -17.01
CA SER A 350 10.81 10.85 -18.17
C SER A 350 11.00 11.85 -19.31
N ASP A 351 10.07 12.77 -19.50
CA ASP A 351 10.19 13.81 -20.52
C ASP A 351 11.22 14.87 -20.15
N ILE A 352 11.21 15.38 -18.90
CA ILE A 352 12.21 16.37 -18.47
C ILE A 352 13.64 15.79 -18.46
N GLU A 353 13.75 14.49 -18.21
CA GLU A 353 15.00 13.74 -18.34
C GLU A 353 15.50 13.80 -19.78
N ASN A 354 14.64 13.45 -20.73
CA ASN A 354 14.99 13.39 -22.14
C ASN A 354 15.23 14.76 -22.77
N CYS A 355 14.46 15.78 -22.39
CA CYS A 355 14.50 17.10 -23.02
C CYS A 355 15.69 17.95 -22.56
N TYR A 356 16.12 17.82 -21.29
CA TYR A 356 17.07 18.76 -20.70
C TYR A 356 18.07 18.08 -19.75
N ILE A 357 17.58 17.32 -18.75
CA ILE A 357 18.42 16.92 -17.62
C ILE A 357 19.49 15.89 -18.02
N ALA A 358 19.16 14.92 -18.88
CA ALA A 358 20.11 13.87 -19.26
C ALA A 358 21.31 14.41 -20.05
N ASP A 359 21.11 15.46 -20.85
CA ASP A 359 22.17 16.05 -21.68
C ASP A 359 23.08 17.00 -20.89
N ARG A 360 22.53 17.70 -19.88
CA ARG A 360 23.30 18.60 -19.01
C ARG A 360 23.96 17.87 -17.84
N GLY A 361 23.35 16.80 -17.33
CA GLY A 361 23.87 16.02 -16.21
C GLY A 361 23.85 16.78 -14.87
N ARG A 362 24.92 16.68 -14.07
CA ARG A 362 25.00 17.39 -12.78
C ARG A 362 25.21 18.88 -13.00
N ASN A 363 24.60 19.69 -12.13
CA ASN A 363 24.55 21.15 -12.21
C ASN A 363 23.66 21.67 -13.35
N TRP A 364 22.64 20.88 -13.73
CA TRP A 364 21.72 21.26 -14.82
C TRP A 364 20.93 22.54 -14.52
N LEU A 365 20.76 22.94 -13.25
CA LEU A 365 20.05 24.17 -12.88
C LEU A 365 20.95 25.43 -12.94
N ALA A 366 22.20 25.33 -13.40
CA ALA A 366 23.12 26.46 -13.47
C ALA A 366 22.58 27.63 -14.31
N ASN A 367 21.89 27.35 -15.42
CA ASN A 367 21.15 28.34 -16.20
C ASN A 367 19.65 28.18 -15.94
N GLU A 368 19.16 28.81 -14.86
CA GLU A 368 17.78 28.62 -14.40
C GLU A 368 16.73 28.97 -15.46
N LYS A 369 16.91 30.09 -16.17
CA LYS A 369 15.91 30.58 -17.14
C LYS A 369 15.74 29.61 -18.31
N GLU A 370 16.86 29.09 -18.81
CA GLU A 370 16.88 28.06 -19.87
C GLU A 370 16.26 26.76 -19.35
N ALA A 371 16.68 26.30 -18.17
CA ALA A 371 16.14 25.09 -17.57
C ALA A 371 14.62 25.16 -17.41
N ARG A 372 14.07 26.24 -16.85
CA ARG A 372 12.62 26.39 -16.68
C ARG A 372 11.87 26.48 -18.00
N ALA A 373 12.40 27.19 -18.99
CA ALA A 373 11.79 27.29 -20.30
C ALA A 373 11.67 25.90 -20.96
N GLU A 374 12.75 25.11 -20.94
CA GLU A 374 12.78 23.76 -21.49
C GLU A 374 11.94 22.77 -20.68
N LEU A 375 11.81 22.94 -19.35
CA LEU A 375 10.94 22.12 -18.51
C LEU A 375 9.45 22.40 -18.74
N VAL A 376 9.07 23.67 -19.00
CA VAL A 376 7.68 24.05 -19.28
C VAL A 376 7.28 23.64 -20.70
N LEU A 377 8.15 23.88 -21.69
CA LEU A 377 7.95 23.45 -23.07
C LEU A 377 7.95 21.92 -23.16
N GLY A 378 9.02 21.31 -22.65
CA GLY A 378 9.46 19.93 -22.83
C GLY A 378 9.34 19.38 -24.25
N THR A 379 9.56 18.08 -24.41
CA THR A 379 9.44 17.44 -25.72
C THR A 379 7.98 17.29 -26.09
N VAL A 380 7.61 17.67 -27.31
CA VAL A 380 6.31 17.31 -27.90
C VAL A 380 6.36 15.82 -28.26
N ASN A 381 6.40 14.96 -27.24
CA ASN A 381 6.15 13.54 -27.45
C ASN A 381 4.65 13.40 -27.75
N GLU A 382 4.31 12.57 -28.74
CA GLU A 382 2.90 12.33 -29.07
C GLU A 382 2.15 11.58 -27.97
N GLU A 383 2.89 11.02 -27.02
CA GLU A 383 2.45 9.96 -26.13
C GLU A 383 1.77 10.44 -24.84
N GLY A 384 1.75 11.74 -24.52
CA GLY A 384 0.95 12.29 -23.41
C GLY A 384 1.33 11.76 -22.01
N LEU A 385 0.32 11.58 -21.14
CA LEU A 385 0.48 11.26 -19.70
C LEU A 385 0.42 9.76 -19.39
N VAL A 386 0.18 8.87 -20.37
CA VAL A 386 -0.15 7.45 -20.08
C VAL A 386 0.66 6.44 -20.92
N TRP A 387 1.97 6.50 -20.97
CA TRP A 387 2.76 5.53 -21.76
C TRP A 387 3.45 4.46 -20.92
N PHE A 388 3.86 3.38 -21.57
CA PHE A 388 4.49 2.22 -20.93
C PHE A 388 6.00 2.23 -21.11
N ASP A 389 6.73 2.18 -20.00
CA ASP A 389 8.18 2.13 -20.01
C ASP A 389 8.66 0.71 -19.68
N VAL A 390 9.37 0.10 -20.63
CA VAL A 390 9.91 -1.28 -20.51
C VAL A 390 10.80 -1.43 -19.27
N ARG A 391 11.42 -0.34 -18.79
CA ARG A 391 12.23 -0.33 -17.56
C ARG A 391 11.40 -0.64 -16.30
N GLU A 392 10.08 -0.76 -16.43
CA GLU A 392 9.15 -1.04 -15.34
C GLU A 392 8.86 -2.52 -15.18
N PHE A 393 9.16 -3.34 -16.20
CA PHE A 393 9.15 -4.80 -16.07
C PHE A 393 10.04 -5.27 -14.92
N TRP A 394 11.10 -4.53 -14.58
CA TRP A 394 11.94 -4.84 -13.42
C TRP A 394 11.16 -4.78 -12.10
N GLN A 395 10.22 -3.83 -11.95
CA GLN A 395 9.40 -3.73 -10.73
C GLN A 395 8.35 -4.83 -10.68
N VAL A 396 7.80 -5.21 -11.83
CA VAL A 396 6.90 -6.38 -11.96
C VAL A 396 7.65 -7.67 -11.61
N ALA A 397 8.84 -7.87 -12.18
CA ALA A 397 9.69 -9.03 -11.90
C ALA A 397 10.11 -9.09 -10.43
N SER A 398 10.49 -7.95 -9.83
CA SER A 398 10.81 -7.87 -8.40
C SER A 398 9.61 -8.26 -7.53
N ALA A 399 8.41 -7.80 -7.86
CA ALA A 399 7.20 -8.19 -7.14
C ALA A 399 6.90 -9.70 -7.26
N ILE A 400 7.09 -10.29 -8.44
CA ILE A 400 6.97 -11.74 -8.66
C ILE A 400 7.99 -12.50 -7.81
N ILE A 401 9.26 -12.04 -7.78
CA ILE A 401 10.31 -12.68 -6.97
C ILE A 401 9.98 -12.61 -5.48
N ILE A 402 9.50 -11.47 -4.99
CA ILE A 402 9.20 -11.28 -3.56
C ILE A 402 8.07 -12.22 -3.10
N VAL A 403 6.94 -12.19 -3.80
CA VAL A 403 5.79 -13.04 -3.47
C VAL A 403 6.08 -14.50 -3.77
N GLY A 404 6.71 -14.78 -4.92
CA GLY A 404 7.05 -16.12 -5.38
C GLY A 404 8.08 -16.82 -4.49
N SER A 405 9.09 -16.11 -3.98
CA SER A 405 10.07 -16.70 -3.05
C SER A 405 9.50 -16.91 -1.65
N SER A 406 8.54 -16.08 -1.23
CA SER A 406 7.79 -16.26 0.02
C SER A 406 6.89 -17.49 -0.05
N CYS A 407 6.02 -17.56 -1.07
CA CYS A 407 5.17 -18.73 -1.33
C CYS A 407 6.00 -19.98 -1.63
N GLY A 408 7.12 -19.83 -2.34
CA GLY A 408 8.05 -20.90 -2.72
C GLY A 408 8.74 -21.50 -1.50
N GLY A 409 9.22 -20.68 -0.56
CA GLY A 409 9.79 -21.20 0.69
C GLY A 409 8.76 -21.94 1.55
N ALA A 410 7.54 -21.42 1.64
CA ALA A 410 6.41 -22.11 2.31
C ALA A 410 6.05 -23.43 1.60
N PHE A 411 6.05 -23.44 0.28
CA PHE A 411 5.82 -24.63 -0.54
C PHE A 411 6.91 -25.67 -0.32
N ILE A 412 8.20 -25.31 -0.38
CA ILE A 412 9.31 -26.23 -0.14
C ILE A 412 9.18 -26.87 1.25
N LEU A 413 8.93 -26.05 2.28
CA LEU A 413 8.70 -26.55 3.63
C LEU A 413 7.53 -27.53 3.66
N SER A 414 6.37 -27.18 3.13
CA SER A 414 5.16 -28.04 3.25
C SER A 414 5.11 -29.21 2.27
N PHE A 415 5.83 -29.16 1.15
CA PHE A 415 5.87 -30.24 0.16
C PHE A 415 6.82 -31.36 0.59
N PHE A 416 7.95 -31.00 1.21
CA PHE A 416 8.94 -31.97 1.68
C PHE A 416 8.75 -32.37 3.15
N THR A 417 7.84 -31.71 3.88
CA THR A 417 7.42 -32.16 5.21
C THR A 417 6.37 -33.27 5.07
N PRO A 418 6.56 -34.43 5.72
CA PRO A 418 5.69 -35.60 5.56
C PRO A 418 4.20 -35.32 5.82
N THR A 419 3.30 -35.91 5.01
CA THR A 419 3.60 -36.79 3.87
C THR A 419 4.10 -36.00 2.65
N VAL A 420 5.21 -36.46 2.06
CA VAL A 420 5.89 -35.77 0.96
C VAL A 420 4.96 -35.70 -0.25
N GLY A 421 4.82 -34.50 -0.81
CA GLY A 421 4.10 -34.25 -2.04
C GLY A 421 3.11 -33.08 -2.00
N LEU A 422 2.23 -33.05 -2.99
CA LEU A 422 1.18 -32.05 -3.12
C LEU A 422 -0.04 -32.45 -2.24
N GLY A 423 0.00 -32.02 -0.98
CA GLY A 423 -1.11 -32.11 -0.03
C GLY A 423 -1.97 -30.84 -0.02
N CYS A 424 -2.97 -30.79 0.87
CA CYS A 424 -3.85 -29.61 0.98
C CYS A 424 -3.10 -28.32 1.34
N ARG A 425 -1.97 -28.42 2.07
CA ARG A 425 -1.16 -27.25 2.49
C ARG A 425 -0.33 -26.69 1.35
N SER A 426 0.60 -27.49 0.84
CA SER A 426 1.45 -27.13 -0.30
C SER A 426 0.61 -26.78 -1.53
N GLY A 427 -0.44 -27.55 -1.80
CA GLY A 427 -1.43 -27.24 -2.84
C GLY A 427 -2.20 -25.93 -2.59
N GLY A 428 -2.56 -25.64 -1.35
CA GLY A 428 -3.18 -24.37 -0.96
C GLY A 428 -2.31 -23.16 -1.31
N TYR A 429 -1.02 -23.22 -0.97
CA TYR A 429 -0.05 -22.17 -1.31
C TYR A 429 0.14 -22.03 -2.84
N THR A 430 0.21 -23.14 -3.56
CA THR A 430 0.31 -23.15 -5.03
C THR A 430 -0.93 -22.53 -5.68
N ILE A 431 -2.14 -22.83 -5.20
CA ILE A 431 -3.38 -22.21 -5.69
C ILE A 431 -3.33 -20.69 -5.45
N PHE A 432 -2.99 -20.26 -4.22
CA PHE A 432 -2.89 -18.83 -3.89
C PHE A 432 -1.93 -18.09 -4.83
N PHE A 433 -0.72 -18.62 -5.01
CA PHE A 433 0.29 -18.02 -5.87
C PHE A 433 -0.13 -18.04 -7.35
N SER A 434 -0.70 -19.15 -7.82
CA SER A 434 -1.13 -19.28 -9.22
C SER A 434 -2.26 -18.30 -9.56
N VAL A 435 -3.21 -18.11 -8.65
CA VAL A 435 -4.28 -17.10 -8.82
C VAL A 435 -3.70 -15.69 -8.78
N ALA A 436 -2.78 -15.38 -7.86
CA ALA A 436 -2.13 -14.08 -7.79
C ALA A 436 -1.31 -13.76 -9.06
N LEU A 437 -0.56 -14.74 -9.60
CA LEU A 437 0.20 -14.62 -10.83
C LEU A 437 -0.73 -14.49 -12.05
N GLY A 438 -1.79 -15.30 -12.11
CA GLY A 438 -2.80 -15.22 -13.15
C GLY A 438 -3.51 -13.87 -13.17
N LEU A 439 -3.85 -13.31 -12.01
CA LEU A 439 -4.40 -11.96 -11.88
C LEU A 439 -3.47 -10.90 -12.47
N LEU A 440 -2.16 -10.96 -12.17
CA LEU A 440 -1.17 -10.04 -12.76
C LEU A 440 -1.11 -10.20 -14.30
N ILE A 441 -1.00 -11.44 -14.79
CA ILE A 441 -0.90 -11.71 -16.23
C ILE A 441 -2.13 -11.17 -16.96
N VAL A 442 -3.33 -11.46 -16.46
CA VAL A 442 -4.58 -10.96 -17.05
C VAL A 442 -4.67 -9.43 -16.93
N GLU A 443 -4.21 -8.83 -15.84
CA GLU A 443 -4.15 -7.37 -15.68
C GLU A 443 -3.24 -6.71 -16.73
N MET A 444 -2.08 -7.29 -17.01
CA MET A 444 -1.16 -6.83 -18.06
C MET A 444 -1.71 -7.06 -19.47
N VAL A 445 -2.38 -8.19 -19.71
CA VAL A 445 -3.02 -8.47 -21.01
C VAL A 445 -4.21 -7.53 -21.25
N VAL A 446 -5.08 -7.33 -20.27
CA VAL A 446 -6.21 -6.41 -20.36
C VAL A 446 -5.72 -4.98 -20.56
N TRP A 447 -4.65 -4.60 -19.87
CA TRP A 447 -4.00 -3.32 -20.10
C TRP A 447 -3.51 -3.20 -21.54
N LEU A 448 -2.74 -4.16 -22.04
CA LEU A 448 -2.19 -4.14 -23.40
C LEU A 448 -3.30 -4.06 -24.46
N VAL A 449 -4.40 -4.80 -24.28
CA VAL A 449 -5.51 -4.89 -25.24
C VAL A 449 -6.44 -3.67 -25.20
N LEU A 450 -6.67 -3.11 -24.01
CA LEU A 450 -7.55 -1.95 -23.82
C LEU A 450 -6.80 -0.63 -23.69
N SER A 451 -5.49 -0.65 -23.87
CA SER A 451 -4.68 0.55 -23.90
C SER A 451 -5.15 1.39 -25.09
N PRO A 452 -5.43 2.69 -24.91
CA PRO A 452 -5.79 3.59 -26.01
C PRO A 452 -4.61 3.80 -26.99
N TYR A 453 -3.43 3.27 -26.68
CA TYR A 453 -2.27 3.32 -27.56
C TYR A 453 -2.45 2.29 -28.67
N GLU A 454 -2.64 2.80 -29.89
CA GLU A 454 -2.36 2.05 -31.09
C GLU A 454 -0.87 1.71 -31.06
N VAL A 455 -0.55 0.49 -30.63
CA VAL A 455 0.79 -0.07 -30.85
C VAL A 455 0.91 -0.23 -32.35
N GLU A 456 1.41 0.81 -33.03
CA GLU A 456 1.83 0.78 -34.43
C GLU A 456 3.08 -0.11 -34.53
N ALA A 457 2.93 -1.40 -34.25
CA ALA A 457 3.98 -2.38 -34.40
C ALA A 457 4.15 -2.65 -35.90
N PRO A 458 5.18 -2.09 -36.57
CA PRO A 458 5.32 -2.22 -38.02
C PRO A 458 5.62 -3.67 -38.39
N TRP A 459 6.20 -4.43 -37.46
CA TRP A 459 6.34 -5.87 -37.60
C TRP A 459 4.99 -6.57 -37.49
N LEU A 460 4.06 -6.20 -36.60
CA LEU A 460 2.71 -6.79 -36.58
C LEU A 460 1.99 -6.51 -37.89
N VAL A 461 2.16 -5.32 -38.47
CA VAL A 461 1.63 -5.01 -39.82
C VAL A 461 2.38 -5.80 -40.91
N ARG A 462 3.70 -5.99 -40.81
CA ARG A 462 4.51 -6.78 -41.78
C ARG A 462 4.35 -8.29 -41.63
N THR A 463 4.13 -8.80 -40.43
CA THR A 463 3.81 -10.20 -40.15
C THR A 463 2.34 -10.42 -40.44
N ALA A 464 1.43 -9.51 -40.11
CA ALA A 464 0.05 -9.59 -40.58
C ALA A 464 0.01 -9.56 -42.10
N THR A 465 0.79 -8.73 -42.80
CA THR A 465 0.83 -8.76 -44.29
C THR A 465 1.57 -9.96 -44.87
N ARG A 466 2.68 -10.43 -44.29
CA ARG A 466 3.38 -11.67 -44.72
C ARG A 466 2.59 -12.93 -44.38
N LEU A 467 1.94 -12.98 -43.23
CA LEU A 467 1.05 -14.06 -42.87
C LEU A 467 -0.28 -13.95 -43.64
N HIS A 468 -0.84 -12.77 -43.90
CA HIS A 468 -1.95 -12.57 -44.84
C HIS A 468 -1.60 -13.00 -46.27
N SER A 469 -0.33 -12.86 -46.70
CA SER A 469 0.11 -13.38 -48.00
C SER A 469 0.09 -14.92 -48.07
N ASN A 470 0.08 -15.58 -46.92
CA ASN A 470 -0.10 -17.02 -46.83
C ASN A 470 -1.60 -17.32 -46.71
N ALA A 471 -2.21 -17.83 -47.79
CA ALA A 471 -3.66 -18.07 -47.88
C ALA A 471 -4.23 -18.94 -46.74
N THR A 472 -3.38 -19.74 -46.08
CA THR A 472 -3.76 -20.53 -44.90
C THR A 472 -3.93 -19.68 -43.64
N PHE A 473 -3.10 -18.64 -43.46
CA PHE A 473 -3.19 -17.76 -42.32
C PHE A 473 -4.17 -16.61 -42.56
N SER A 474 -4.35 -16.10 -43.79
CA SER A 474 -5.49 -15.20 -44.06
C SER A 474 -6.81 -15.91 -43.77
N ARG A 475 -6.94 -17.19 -44.14
CA ARG A 475 -8.11 -18.00 -43.77
C ARG A 475 -8.20 -18.24 -42.27
N TRP A 476 -7.08 -18.43 -41.56
CA TRP A 476 -7.07 -18.58 -40.10
C TRP A 476 -7.36 -17.26 -39.37
N GLU A 477 -6.94 -16.12 -39.90
CA GLU A 477 -7.15 -14.80 -39.35
C GLU A 477 -8.53 -14.26 -39.69
N ASP A 478 -9.06 -14.50 -40.90
CA ASP A 478 -10.47 -14.24 -41.19
C ASP A 478 -11.37 -15.15 -40.34
N ASP A 479 -10.94 -16.39 -40.07
CA ASP A 479 -11.65 -17.29 -39.16
C ASP A 479 -11.39 -16.91 -37.69
N ALA A 480 -10.25 -16.35 -37.30
CA ALA A 480 -9.94 -15.94 -35.93
C ALA A 480 -10.49 -14.55 -35.60
N HIS A 481 -10.48 -13.61 -36.55
CA HIS A 481 -11.10 -12.30 -36.51
C HIS A 481 -12.61 -12.44 -36.70
N GLY A 482 -13.05 -13.34 -37.59
CA GLY A 482 -14.44 -13.79 -37.67
C GLY A 482 -14.89 -14.43 -36.36
N ARG A 483 -14.12 -15.35 -35.79
CA ARG A 483 -14.36 -15.94 -34.47
C ARG A 483 -14.23 -14.92 -33.36
N TRP A 484 -13.37 -13.90 -33.45
CA TRP A 484 -13.17 -12.89 -32.41
C TRP A 484 -14.24 -11.82 -32.45
N VAL A 485 -14.63 -11.37 -33.64
CA VAL A 485 -15.82 -10.52 -33.86
C VAL A 485 -17.07 -11.30 -33.49
N PHE A 486 -17.14 -12.59 -33.80
CA PHE A 486 -18.19 -13.49 -33.33
C PHE A 486 -18.12 -13.70 -31.82
N LEU A 487 -16.95 -13.83 -31.19
CA LEU A 487 -16.78 -13.99 -29.75
C LEU A 487 -17.08 -12.68 -29.05
N LYS A 488 -16.75 -11.53 -29.64
CA LYS A 488 -17.05 -10.18 -29.16
C LYS A 488 -18.54 -9.91 -29.29
N ARG A 489 -19.17 -10.27 -30.43
CA ARG A 489 -20.61 -10.21 -30.66
C ARG A 489 -21.37 -11.22 -29.79
N ARG A 490 -20.83 -12.40 -29.54
CA ARG A 490 -21.41 -13.46 -28.72
C ARG A 490 -21.17 -13.21 -27.25
N ALA A 491 -20.04 -12.63 -26.85
CA ALA A 491 -19.80 -12.16 -25.50
C ALA A 491 -20.63 -10.91 -25.21
N SER A 492 -20.79 -9.99 -26.16
CA SER A 492 -21.71 -8.85 -26.01
C SER A 492 -23.16 -9.30 -26.03
N SER A 493 -23.55 -10.26 -26.87
CA SER A 493 -24.90 -10.83 -26.92
C SER A 493 -25.18 -11.73 -25.70
N PHE A 494 -24.20 -12.48 -25.21
CA PHE A 494 -24.28 -13.24 -23.97
C PHE A 494 -24.32 -12.30 -22.77
N LEU A 495 -23.54 -11.21 -22.76
CA LEU A 495 -23.66 -10.15 -21.74
C LEU A 495 -25.06 -9.52 -21.77
N MET A 496 -25.62 -9.25 -22.95
CA MET A 496 -26.97 -8.69 -23.11
C MET A 496 -28.09 -9.70 -22.77
N ALA A 497 -27.90 -10.99 -23.05
CA ALA A 497 -28.86 -12.04 -22.72
C ALA A 497 -28.79 -12.44 -21.23
N THR A 498 -27.59 -12.47 -20.66
CA THR A 498 -27.38 -12.62 -19.22
C THR A 498 -27.83 -11.35 -18.48
N GLU A 499 -27.84 -10.19 -19.13
CA GLU A 499 -28.40 -8.93 -18.60
C GLU A 499 -29.84 -9.13 -18.11
N GLY A 500 -30.72 -9.57 -19.01
CA GLY A 500 -32.12 -9.81 -18.68
C GLY A 500 -32.32 -10.95 -17.66
N LEU A 501 -31.44 -11.95 -17.68
CA LEU A 501 -31.53 -13.11 -16.79
C LEU A 501 -31.08 -12.76 -15.37
N VAL A 502 -30.01 -11.98 -15.22
CA VAL A 502 -29.52 -11.48 -13.93
C VAL A 502 -30.54 -10.53 -13.30
N ILE A 503 -31.15 -9.63 -14.08
CA ILE A 503 -32.23 -8.76 -13.60
C ILE A 503 -33.39 -9.59 -13.07
N ARG A 504 -33.86 -10.59 -13.85
CA ARG A 504 -34.94 -11.50 -13.42
C ARG A 504 -34.57 -12.30 -12.18
N CYS A 505 -33.33 -12.80 -12.08
CA CYS A 505 -32.85 -13.53 -10.90
C CYS A 505 -32.76 -12.64 -9.65
N ILE A 506 -32.22 -11.43 -9.75
CA ILE A 506 -32.13 -10.50 -8.62
C ILE A 506 -33.52 -10.09 -8.15
N VAL A 507 -34.44 -9.78 -9.08
CA VAL A 507 -35.83 -9.46 -8.76
C VAL A 507 -36.53 -10.67 -8.13
N ALA A 508 -36.33 -11.89 -8.65
CA ALA A 508 -36.89 -13.11 -8.08
C ALA A 508 -36.38 -13.39 -6.66
N VAL A 509 -35.08 -13.19 -6.40
CA VAL A 509 -34.47 -13.35 -5.07
C VAL A 509 -34.97 -12.28 -4.10
N ALA A 510 -35.09 -11.02 -4.54
CA ALA A 510 -35.62 -9.95 -3.71
C ALA A 510 -37.08 -10.17 -3.32
N LEU A 511 -37.88 -10.75 -4.23
CA LEU A 511 -39.29 -11.11 -4.01
C LEU A 511 -39.50 -12.39 -3.19
N TRP A 512 -38.44 -13.19 -2.98
CA TRP A 512 -38.45 -14.37 -2.12
C TRP A 512 -38.53 -14.02 -0.63
N ILE A 513 -38.07 -12.82 -0.25
CA ILE A 513 -38.22 -12.31 1.11
C ILE A 513 -39.69 -11.87 1.29
N PRO A 514 -40.37 -12.24 2.40
CA PRO A 514 -41.77 -11.91 2.63
C PRO A 514 -41.95 -10.43 2.99
N TRP A 515 -42.02 -9.56 1.97
CA TRP A 515 -42.32 -8.13 2.14
C TRP A 515 -43.83 -7.88 2.19
N ARG A 516 -44.25 -6.96 3.06
CA ARG A 516 -45.66 -6.56 3.25
C ARG A 516 -46.26 -5.86 2.01
N ASP A 517 -45.42 -5.26 1.16
CA ASP A 517 -45.83 -4.64 -0.11
C ASP A 517 -44.89 -5.06 -1.26
N LYS A 518 -45.20 -6.22 -1.86
CA LYS A 518 -44.40 -6.80 -2.95
C LYS A 518 -44.37 -5.90 -4.20
N LYS A 519 -45.42 -5.11 -4.46
CA LYS A 519 -45.50 -4.26 -5.66
C LYS A 519 -44.56 -3.06 -5.55
N MET A 520 -44.56 -2.39 -4.39
CA MET A 520 -43.65 -1.26 -4.13
C MET A 520 -42.19 -1.71 -4.13
N VAL A 521 -41.89 -2.84 -3.48
CA VAL A 521 -40.52 -3.40 -3.45
C VAL A 521 -40.08 -3.80 -4.86
N LYS A 522 -40.94 -4.43 -5.66
CA LYS A 522 -40.65 -4.77 -7.05
C LYS A 522 -40.28 -3.52 -7.87
N ALA A 523 -41.12 -2.48 -7.85
CA ALA A 523 -40.87 -1.26 -8.62
C ALA A 523 -39.59 -0.54 -8.17
N LYS A 524 -39.31 -0.51 -6.86
CA LYS A 524 -38.07 0.08 -6.32
C LYS A 524 -36.83 -0.72 -6.72
N VAL A 525 -36.91 -2.05 -6.71
CA VAL A 525 -35.82 -2.93 -7.14
C VAL A 525 -35.62 -2.82 -8.65
N GLU A 526 -36.67 -2.85 -9.47
CA GLU A 526 -36.57 -2.66 -10.92
C GLU A 526 -35.95 -1.30 -11.26
N GLY A 527 -36.42 -0.20 -10.66
CA GLY A 527 -35.84 1.13 -10.87
C GLY A 527 -34.37 1.24 -10.43
N ALA A 528 -34.02 0.64 -9.29
CA ALA A 528 -32.63 0.60 -8.82
C ALA A 528 -31.73 -0.26 -9.72
N VAL A 529 -32.25 -1.39 -10.20
CA VAL A 529 -31.55 -2.29 -11.13
C VAL A 529 -31.38 -1.61 -12.49
N ASP A 530 -32.39 -0.95 -13.03
CA ASP A 530 -32.32 -0.20 -14.29
C ASP A 530 -31.35 0.98 -14.21
N ALA A 531 -31.33 1.71 -13.09
CA ALA A 531 -30.34 2.74 -12.84
C ALA A 531 -28.92 2.14 -12.81
N THR A 532 -28.74 1.04 -12.09
CA THR A 532 -27.47 0.31 -12.04
C THR A 532 -27.07 -0.20 -13.43
N MET A 533 -28.03 -0.69 -14.24
CA MET A 533 -27.78 -1.17 -15.60
C MET A 533 -27.30 -0.06 -16.52
N ARG A 534 -27.93 1.12 -16.44
CA ARG A 534 -27.50 2.30 -17.19
C ARG A 534 -26.08 2.69 -16.82
N ASP A 535 -25.76 2.71 -15.52
CA ASP A 535 -24.40 2.95 -15.03
C ASP A 535 -23.40 1.90 -15.53
N LEU A 536 -23.80 0.62 -15.55
CA LEU A 536 -23.00 -0.48 -16.08
C LEU A 536 -22.79 -0.37 -17.59
N ARG A 537 -23.79 0.05 -18.36
CA ARG A 537 -23.68 0.25 -19.81
C ARG A 537 -22.74 1.42 -20.14
N ALA A 538 -22.86 2.52 -19.38
CA ALA A 538 -21.99 3.70 -19.49
C ALA A 538 -20.55 3.43 -19.01
N MET A 539 -20.30 2.31 -18.34
CA MET A 539 -18.99 1.96 -17.82
C MET A 539 -17.99 1.62 -18.94
N GLY A 540 -16.83 2.26 -18.91
CA GLY A 540 -15.71 1.94 -19.79
C GLY A 540 -15.26 0.47 -19.66
N PRO A 541 -14.67 -0.13 -20.71
CA PRO A 541 -14.33 -1.54 -20.74
C PRO A 541 -13.34 -1.94 -19.62
N GLN A 542 -12.34 -1.10 -19.33
CA GLN A 542 -11.40 -1.33 -18.23
C GLN A 542 -12.11 -1.43 -16.87
N ARG A 543 -13.05 -0.52 -16.60
CA ARG A 543 -13.81 -0.52 -15.34
C ARG A 543 -14.76 -1.71 -15.25
N LYS A 544 -15.28 -2.22 -16.37
CA LYS A 544 -16.04 -3.48 -16.40
C LYS A 544 -15.16 -4.66 -15.98
N TRP A 545 -13.95 -4.79 -16.53
CA TRP A 545 -12.99 -5.82 -16.11
C TRP A 545 -12.64 -5.72 -14.62
N ASP A 546 -12.38 -4.51 -14.12
CA ASP A 546 -12.13 -4.27 -12.69
C ASP A 546 -13.28 -4.83 -11.82
N VAL A 547 -14.52 -4.44 -12.13
CA VAL A 547 -15.68 -4.76 -11.30
C VAL A 547 -16.11 -6.24 -11.42
N PHE A 548 -16.12 -6.81 -12.62
CA PHE A 548 -16.74 -8.12 -12.87
C PHE A 548 -15.77 -9.30 -12.83
N PHE A 549 -14.48 -9.08 -13.08
CA PHE A 549 -13.50 -10.16 -13.13
C PHE A 549 -12.50 -10.04 -11.99
N PHE A 550 -11.82 -8.90 -11.94
CA PHE A 550 -10.70 -8.69 -11.05
C PHE A 550 -11.10 -8.67 -9.57
N ARG A 551 -12.07 -7.84 -9.17
CA ARG A 551 -12.49 -7.77 -7.76
C ARG A 551 -13.04 -9.10 -7.23
N PRO A 552 -13.91 -9.84 -7.93
CA PRO A 552 -14.38 -11.14 -7.44
C PRO A 552 -13.24 -12.15 -7.25
N ILE A 553 -12.27 -12.21 -8.16
CA ILE A 553 -11.14 -13.14 -8.06
C ILE A 553 -10.17 -12.70 -6.95
N GLU A 554 -9.95 -11.40 -6.75
CA GLU A 554 -9.19 -10.87 -5.60
C GLU A 554 -9.87 -11.20 -4.26
N ILE A 555 -11.20 -11.07 -4.19
CA ILE A 555 -11.99 -11.48 -3.02
C ILE A 555 -11.81 -12.97 -2.78
N PHE A 556 -11.96 -13.80 -3.82
CA PHE A 556 -11.77 -15.24 -3.73
C PHE A 556 -10.37 -15.59 -3.22
N ASN A 557 -9.32 -15.01 -3.81
CA ASN A 557 -7.94 -15.30 -3.43
C ASN A 557 -7.61 -14.80 -2.02
N SER A 558 -8.21 -13.69 -1.59
CA SER A 558 -8.11 -13.20 -0.21
C SER A 558 -8.76 -14.14 0.78
N ILE A 559 -9.99 -14.60 0.48
CA ILE A 559 -10.69 -15.61 1.30
C ILE A 559 -9.90 -16.90 1.34
N TRP A 560 -9.28 -17.29 0.22
CA TRP A 560 -8.42 -18.47 0.13
C TRP A 560 -7.19 -18.36 1.03
N LEU A 561 -6.49 -17.22 1.04
CA LEU A 561 -5.38 -17.00 1.97
C LEU A 561 -5.84 -17.05 3.43
N VAL A 562 -6.94 -16.38 3.75
CA VAL A 562 -7.52 -16.41 5.09
C VAL A 562 -7.87 -17.86 5.49
N TYR A 563 -8.49 -18.62 4.59
CA TYR A 563 -8.76 -20.04 4.80
C TYR A 563 -7.48 -20.84 5.07
N ILE A 564 -6.39 -20.62 4.32
CA ILE A 564 -5.10 -21.26 4.57
C ILE A 564 -4.61 -20.98 5.99
N VAL A 565 -4.60 -19.70 6.39
CA VAL A 565 -4.16 -19.28 7.73
C VAL A 565 -4.99 -19.95 8.82
N PHE A 566 -6.33 -19.92 8.70
CA PHE A 566 -7.22 -20.55 9.67
C PHE A 566 -7.10 -22.07 9.69
N ALA A 567 -7.06 -22.72 8.52
CA ALA A 567 -6.96 -24.16 8.40
C ALA A 567 -5.64 -24.69 8.98
N GLN A 568 -4.56 -23.94 8.80
CA GLN A 568 -3.25 -24.24 9.37
C GLN A 568 -3.20 -23.99 10.88
N THR A 569 -3.81 -22.91 11.36
CA THR A 569 -3.85 -22.56 12.79
C THR A 569 -4.71 -23.54 13.59
N LEU A 570 -5.87 -23.93 13.07
CA LEU A 570 -6.84 -24.78 13.78
C LEU A 570 -6.63 -26.29 13.53
N GLY A 571 -5.79 -26.64 12.56
CA GLY A 571 -5.53 -28.04 12.20
C GLY A 571 -6.60 -28.66 11.30
N TRP A 572 -7.34 -27.85 10.53
CA TRP A 572 -8.35 -28.36 9.58
C TRP A 572 -7.73 -29.22 8.47
N TYR A 573 -6.44 -29.08 8.22
CA TYR A 573 -5.70 -29.95 7.30
C TYR A 573 -5.36 -31.33 7.87
N LYS A 574 -5.62 -31.61 9.15
CA LYS A 574 -5.45 -32.95 9.74
C LYS A 574 -6.67 -33.82 9.45
N THR A 575 -6.85 -34.15 8.17
CA THR A 575 -7.81 -35.15 7.67
C THR A 575 -7.06 -36.20 6.87
N CYS A 576 -7.63 -37.41 6.74
CA CYS A 576 -7.03 -38.43 5.89
C CYS A 576 -6.79 -37.91 4.45
N ALA A 577 -7.73 -37.16 3.88
CA ALA A 577 -7.59 -36.64 2.52
C ALA A 577 -6.42 -35.65 2.34
N CYS A 578 -6.18 -34.81 3.34
CA CYS A 578 -5.13 -33.80 3.30
C CYS A 578 -3.76 -34.34 3.70
N MET A 579 -3.73 -35.30 4.63
CA MET A 579 -2.51 -35.94 5.12
C MET A 579 -2.01 -37.05 4.20
N THR A 580 -2.77 -37.50 3.20
CA THR A 580 -2.33 -38.53 2.25
C THR A 580 -1.96 -37.96 0.88
N SER A 581 -1.35 -36.76 0.81
CA SER A 581 -0.84 -36.08 -0.42
C SER A 581 -1.52 -36.47 -1.76
N THR A 582 -2.85 -36.33 -1.86
CA THR A 582 -3.60 -36.91 -2.99
C THR A 582 -3.58 -36.06 -4.26
N TRP A 583 -3.20 -34.78 -4.17
CA TRP A 583 -3.35 -33.87 -5.31
C TRP A 583 -2.27 -34.10 -6.39
N GLY A 584 -1.20 -34.82 -6.08
CA GLY A 584 -0.12 -35.17 -7.02
C GLY A 584 -0.39 -36.37 -7.93
N GLY A 585 -1.59 -36.94 -7.94
CA GLY A 585 -2.01 -37.99 -8.90
C GLY A 585 -1.49 -39.42 -8.63
N GLY A 586 -0.41 -39.61 -7.86
CA GLY A 586 0.19 -40.93 -7.63
C GLY A 586 -0.57 -41.88 -6.67
N GLY A 587 -1.71 -41.45 -6.13
CA GLY A 587 -2.27 -42.04 -4.91
C GLY A 587 -1.35 -41.74 -3.74
N GLY A 588 -1.86 -41.22 -2.62
CA GLY A 588 -0.99 -40.93 -1.49
C GLY A 588 -1.29 -41.81 -0.29
N TYR A 589 -0.28 -41.92 0.56
CA TYR A 589 -0.27 -42.73 1.77
C TYR A 589 -0.22 -41.82 2.99
N LEU A 590 -0.62 -42.34 4.14
CA LEU A 590 -0.35 -41.75 5.44
C LEU A 590 0.62 -42.66 6.17
N ASP A 591 1.72 -42.10 6.68
CA ASP A 591 2.57 -42.79 7.64
C ASP A 591 2.25 -42.30 9.04
N PHE A 592 1.64 -43.14 9.86
CA PHE A 592 1.24 -42.78 11.22
C PHE A 592 2.43 -42.44 12.13
N SER A 593 3.63 -42.96 11.84
CA SER A 593 4.83 -42.69 12.64
C SER A 593 5.50 -41.37 12.27
N VAL A 594 5.25 -40.87 11.06
CA VAL A 594 5.93 -39.69 10.50
C VAL A 594 4.98 -38.47 10.38
N GLN A 595 3.69 -38.66 10.65
CA GLN A 595 2.68 -37.60 10.50
C GLN A 595 2.89 -36.39 11.42
N ASP A 596 3.54 -36.57 12.57
CA ASP A 596 3.85 -35.48 13.52
C ASP A 596 5.36 -35.20 13.61
N THR A 597 6.22 -36.13 13.19
CA THR A 597 7.69 -36.01 13.18
C THR A 597 8.30 -36.55 11.89
N SER A 598 9.00 -35.72 11.14
CA SER A 598 9.78 -36.11 9.97
C SER A 598 11.14 -36.70 10.34
N ASN A 599 11.36 -37.96 10.00
CA ASN A 599 12.64 -38.66 10.20
C ASN A 599 13.49 -38.73 8.91
N SER A 600 13.17 -37.92 7.89
CA SER A 600 13.94 -37.94 6.63
C SER A 600 15.28 -37.22 6.81
N GLU A 601 16.35 -37.83 6.31
CA GLU A 601 17.72 -37.27 6.35
C GLU A 601 17.82 -35.93 5.60
N TRP A 602 16.89 -35.66 4.68
CA TRP A 602 16.87 -34.47 3.84
C TRP A 602 16.12 -33.29 4.43
N VAL A 603 15.44 -33.47 5.57
CA VAL A 603 14.61 -32.43 6.22
C VAL A 603 15.41 -31.16 6.46
N LEU A 604 16.62 -31.30 6.99
CA LEU A 604 17.51 -30.17 7.25
C LEU A 604 17.76 -29.34 6.00
N TYR A 605 18.05 -29.99 4.86
CA TYR A 605 18.35 -29.30 3.61
C TYR A 605 17.13 -28.58 3.04
N TYR A 606 15.97 -29.24 3.01
CA TYR A 606 14.75 -28.62 2.49
C TYR A 606 14.29 -27.46 3.37
N TRP A 607 14.30 -27.64 4.70
CA TRP A 607 13.92 -26.58 5.62
C TRP A 607 14.88 -25.40 5.56
N THR A 608 16.18 -25.66 5.51
CA THR A 608 17.19 -24.61 5.32
C THR A 608 16.97 -23.88 4.00
N SER A 609 16.77 -24.60 2.89
CA SER A 609 16.59 -23.98 1.58
C SER A 609 15.35 -23.09 1.51
N GLY A 610 14.20 -23.54 2.01
CA GLY A 610 12.97 -22.76 2.03
C GLY A 610 13.07 -21.53 2.92
N THR A 611 13.67 -21.68 4.10
CA THR A 611 13.90 -20.60 5.06
C THR A 611 14.87 -19.55 4.52
N VAL A 612 16.03 -19.98 4.00
CA VAL A 612 17.05 -19.09 3.45
C VAL A 612 16.51 -18.34 2.24
N LEU A 613 15.79 -19.01 1.33
CA LEU A 613 15.17 -18.37 0.18
C LEU A 613 14.23 -17.23 0.60
N THR A 614 13.31 -17.51 1.52
CA THR A 614 12.35 -16.50 1.96
C THR A 614 13.01 -15.39 2.78
N ALA A 615 13.87 -15.73 3.74
CA ALA A 615 14.57 -14.77 4.60
C ALA A 615 15.45 -13.83 3.77
N LEU A 616 16.25 -14.36 2.85
CA LEU A 616 17.14 -13.57 1.99
C LEU A 616 16.35 -12.59 1.13
N VAL A 617 15.30 -13.05 0.43
CA VAL A 617 14.51 -12.20 -0.45
C VAL A 617 13.74 -11.14 0.35
N MET A 618 13.16 -11.50 1.50
CA MET A 618 12.49 -10.55 2.38
C MET A 618 13.47 -9.47 2.88
N SER A 619 14.63 -9.87 3.42
CA SER A 619 15.65 -8.95 3.94
C SER A 619 16.19 -8.02 2.86
N LEU A 620 16.53 -8.54 1.68
CA LEU A 620 17.00 -7.73 0.56
C LEU A 620 15.93 -6.72 0.09
N SER A 621 14.67 -7.12 0.09
CA SER A 621 13.56 -6.26 -0.33
C SER A 621 13.27 -5.16 0.68
N MET A 622 13.24 -5.47 1.97
CA MET A 622 13.12 -4.47 3.03
C MET A 622 14.31 -3.50 3.04
N PHE A 623 15.52 -4.03 2.85
CA PHE A 623 16.72 -3.22 2.74
C PHE A 623 16.64 -2.26 1.55
N TYR A 624 16.24 -2.76 0.37
CA TYR A 624 16.04 -1.94 -0.82
C TYR A 624 15.02 -0.81 -0.57
N ILE A 625 13.84 -1.13 -0.05
CA ILE A 625 12.78 -0.14 0.25
C ILE A 625 13.29 0.91 1.24
N THR A 626 14.02 0.48 2.28
CA THR A 626 14.60 1.39 3.30
C THR A 626 15.64 2.30 2.69
N VAL A 627 16.54 1.77 1.84
CA VAL A 627 17.56 2.55 1.13
C VAL A 627 16.91 3.60 0.23
N GLU A 628 15.90 3.22 -0.55
CA GLU A 628 15.18 4.17 -1.41
C GLU A 628 14.45 5.23 -0.58
N TRP A 629 13.86 4.86 0.55
CA TRP A 629 13.26 5.80 1.49
C TRP A 629 14.27 6.80 2.06
N CYS A 630 15.44 6.34 2.49
CA CYS A 630 16.50 7.22 2.98
C CYS A 630 16.98 8.18 1.89
N GLN A 631 17.13 7.73 0.65
CA GLN A 631 17.64 8.55 -0.46
C GLN A 631 16.67 9.65 -0.90
N GLN A 632 15.37 9.46 -0.71
CA GLN A 632 14.35 10.46 -1.03
C GLN A 632 13.93 11.31 0.18
N SER A 633 14.38 10.97 1.39
CA SER A 633 13.97 11.64 2.63
C SER A 633 14.15 13.15 2.60
N PHE A 634 15.23 13.66 1.99
CA PHE A 634 15.49 15.10 1.92
C PHE A 634 14.42 15.90 1.14
N LEU A 635 13.67 15.25 0.22
CA LEU A 635 12.55 15.88 -0.46
C LEU A 635 11.35 16.08 0.47
N SER A 636 11.19 15.19 1.45
CA SER A 636 10.03 15.15 2.34
C SER A 636 10.29 15.78 3.71
N THR A 637 11.54 16.05 4.08
CA THR A 637 11.89 16.79 5.29
C THR A 637 11.39 18.24 5.22
N GLU A 638 10.57 18.64 6.20
CA GLU A 638 10.02 19.99 6.31
C GLU A 638 11.13 21.03 6.57
N GLU A 639 11.94 20.76 7.60
CA GLU A 639 13.04 21.62 7.99
C GLU A 639 14.13 21.62 6.93
N TYR A 640 14.47 22.82 6.46
CA TYR A 640 15.36 22.94 5.31
C TYR A 640 16.79 22.53 5.63
N LYS A 641 17.27 22.84 6.84
CA LYS A 641 18.62 22.49 7.30
C LYS A 641 18.79 20.97 7.35
N ASP A 642 17.87 20.29 8.03
CA ASP A 642 17.83 18.83 8.10
C ASP A 642 17.71 18.17 6.72
N ALA A 643 16.94 18.78 5.81
CA ALA A 643 16.88 18.32 4.43
C ALA A 643 18.24 18.40 3.74
N MET A 644 18.99 19.49 3.91
CA MET A 644 20.32 19.63 3.31
C MET A 644 21.34 18.66 3.93
N ASP A 645 21.26 18.42 5.23
CA ASP A 645 22.09 17.40 5.87
C ASP A 645 21.74 15.99 5.40
N GLY A 646 20.45 15.69 5.22
CA GLY A 646 19.97 14.47 4.57
C GLY A 646 20.46 14.31 3.13
N LEU A 647 20.50 15.40 2.36
CA LEU A 647 21.06 15.42 1.01
C LEU A 647 22.57 15.14 1.01
N ARG A 648 23.35 15.73 1.92
CA ARG A 648 24.79 15.45 2.08
C ARG A 648 25.04 13.98 2.40
N LYS A 649 24.29 13.41 3.34
CA LYS A 649 24.34 11.98 3.67
C LYS A 649 23.98 11.10 2.48
N THR A 650 22.95 11.48 1.72
CA THR A 650 22.52 10.79 0.51
C THR A 650 23.62 10.80 -0.55
N ARG A 651 24.26 11.94 -0.78
CA ARG A 651 25.40 12.10 -1.71
C ARG A 651 26.59 11.23 -1.31
N ALA A 652 26.97 11.23 -0.03
CA ALA A 652 28.02 10.36 0.50
C ALA A 652 27.69 8.88 0.30
N TYR A 653 26.46 8.45 0.62
CA TYR A 653 26.00 7.08 0.38
C TYR A 653 26.05 6.69 -1.10
N ARG A 654 25.57 7.58 -1.99
CA ARG A 654 25.59 7.34 -3.44
C ARG A 654 27.01 7.24 -3.99
N HIS A 655 27.93 8.02 -3.42
CA HIS A 655 29.35 7.95 -3.76
C HIS A 655 29.96 6.62 -3.32
N TRP A 656 29.71 6.19 -2.08
CA TRP A 656 30.22 4.93 -1.55
C TRP A 656 29.64 3.71 -2.29
N THR A 657 28.34 3.73 -2.60
CA THR A 657 27.68 2.66 -3.36
C THR A 657 27.84 2.76 -4.88
N PHE A 658 28.63 3.71 -5.38
CA PHE A 658 28.78 3.96 -6.81
C PHE A 658 29.27 2.73 -7.57
N PHE A 659 30.23 1.99 -7.01
CA PHE A 659 30.78 0.78 -7.63
C PHE A 659 29.73 -0.33 -7.80
N ILE A 660 28.98 -0.62 -6.73
CA ILE A 660 27.89 -1.63 -6.76
C ILE A 660 26.84 -1.24 -7.79
N ARG A 661 26.46 0.05 -7.83
CA ARG A 661 25.49 0.58 -8.79
C ARG A 661 26.01 0.52 -10.22
N ARG A 662 27.31 0.75 -10.44
CA ARG A 662 27.93 0.60 -11.75
C ARG A 662 27.86 -0.86 -12.21
N ILE A 663 28.21 -1.82 -11.36
CA ILE A 663 28.08 -3.25 -11.69
C ILE A 663 26.63 -3.62 -11.99
N SER A 664 25.70 -3.27 -11.10
CA SER A 664 24.27 -3.53 -11.29
C SER A 664 23.76 -2.94 -12.61
N ARG A 665 24.24 -1.75 -13.00
CA ARG A 665 23.89 -1.12 -14.28
C ARG A 665 24.52 -1.82 -15.47
N GLU A 666 25.76 -2.27 -15.39
CA GLU A 666 26.34 -3.05 -16.50
C GLU A 666 25.53 -4.33 -16.69
N ILE A 667 25.23 -5.06 -15.61
CA ILE A 667 24.33 -6.23 -15.66
C ILE A 667 23.00 -5.85 -16.31
N LEU A 668 22.39 -4.75 -15.86
CA LEU A 668 21.13 -4.27 -16.40
C LEU A 668 21.22 -3.89 -17.87
N ARG A 669 22.33 -3.32 -18.33
CA ARG A 669 22.56 -3.03 -19.76
C ARG A 669 22.65 -4.32 -20.56
N TRP A 670 23.35 -5.33 -20.04
CA TRP A 670 23.45 -6.64 -20.70
C TRP A 670 22.09 -7.35 -20.77
N THR A 671 21.24 -7.20 -19.76
CA THR A 671 19.93 -7.87 -19.72
C THR A 671 18.81 -7.06 -20.39
N LEU A 672 18.73 -5.75 -20.15
CA LEU A 672 17.63 -4.90 -20.60
C LEU A 672 17.90 -4.19 -21.92
N ASN A 673 19.13 -3.84 -22.30
CA ASN A 673 19.33 -3.17 -23.60
C ASN A 673 18.86 -4.05 -24.77
N PRO A 674 19.07 -5.39 -24.77
CA PRO A 674 18.48 -6.25 -25.79
C PRO A 674 16.95 -6.19 -25.77
N MET A 675 16.34 -6.15 -24.58
CA MET A 675 14.89 -6.04 -24.43
C MET A 675 14.35 -4.68 -24.88
N GLU A 676 15.05 -3.58 -24.60
CA GLU A 676 14.68 -2.24 -25.05
C GLU A 676 14.84 -2.12 -26.56
N LYS A 677 15.95 -2.61 -27.12
CA LYS A 677 16.12 -2.69 -28.58
C LYS A 677 15.05 -3.54 -29.24
N LEU A 678 14.70 -4.68 -28.63
CA LEU A 678 13.60 -5.52 -29.08
C LEU A 678 12.28 -4.76 -28.97
N ALA A 679 12.00 -4.07 -27.88
CA ALA A 679 10.77 -3.31 -27.68
C ALA A 679 10.64 -2.17 -28.70
N VAL A 680 11.72 -1.44 -28.98
CA VAL A 680 11.78 -0.43 -30.06
C VAL A 680 11.57 -1.09 -31.41
N HIS A 681 12.23 -2.22 -31.68
CA HIS A 681 12.05 -2.97 -32.92
C HIS A 681 10.62 -3.50 -33.11
N VAL A 682 9.98 -3.88 -31.99
CA VAL A 682 8.59 -4.35 -31.92
C VAL A 682 7.60 -3.18 -31.99
N GLY A 683 8.06 -1.92 -31.89
CA GLY A 683 7.20 -0.73 -31.90
C GLY A 683 6.47 -0.48 -30.57
N LEU A 684 6.89 -1.14 -29.49
CA LEU A 684 6.38 -0.87 -28.13
C LEU A 684 6.92 0.44 -27.56
N SER A 685 8.05 0.94 -28.07
CA SER A 685 8.64 2.22 -27.69
C SER A 685 9.11 2.96 -28.93
N LYS A 686 8.69 4.23 -29.11
CA LYS A 686 9.06 5.02 -30.29
C LYS A 686 10.54 5.43 -30.28
N LYS A 687 11.12 5.67 -29.10
CA LYS A 687 12.50 6.18 -28.95
C LYS A 687 13.18 5.59 -27.73
N GLN A 688 14.48 5.34 -27.86
CA GLN A 688 15.32 4.94 -26.74
C GLN A 688 15.33 6.08 -25.70
N GLN A 689 15.01 5.76 -24.45
CA GLN A 689 14.97 6.76 -23.39
C GLN A 689 16.37 7.05 -22.86
N LYS A 690 16.73 8.33 -22.76
CA LYS A 690 17.94 8.73 -22.04
C LYS A 690 17.70 8.47 -20.56
N THR A 691 18.71 7.92 -19.88
CA THR A 691 18.63 7.66 -18.43
C THR A 691 19.70 8.49 -17.73
N ILE A 692 19.27 9.32 -16.79
CA ILE A 692 20.15 10.14 -15.97
C ILE A 692 20.98 9.22 -15.07
N LEU A 693 22.30 9.37 -15.17
CA LEU A 693 23.24 8.67 -14.31
C LEU A 693 23.72 9.64 -13.26
N TRP A 694 23.61 9.23 -11.99
CA TRP A 694 24.27 9.94 -10.91
C TRP A 694 25.77 10.04 -11.20
N THR A 695 26.28 11.27 -11.23
CA THR A 695 27.70 11.60 -11.32
C THR A 695 28.11 12.41 -10.09
N LYS A 696 29.38 12.32 -9.69
CA LYS A 696 29.98 13.23 -8.70
C LYS A 696 30.48 14.50 -9.39
N GLU A 697 31.16 14.32 -10.50
CA GLU A 697 31.72 15.40 -11.31
C GLU A 697 30.60 16.25 -11.92
N HIS A 698 30.86 17.56 -11.96
CA HIS A 698 29.98 18.50 -12.65
C HIS A 698 30.19 18.33 -14.15
N THR A 699 29.10 18.16 -14.88
CA THR A 699 29.14 17.96 -16.35
C THR A 699 28.79 19.23 -17.10
N TRP A 700 28.12 20.18 -16.44
CA TRP A 700 27.65 21.42 -17.05
C TRP A 700 28.11 22.65 -16.24
N ASN A 701 28.94 23.47 -16.88
CA ASN A 701 29.40 24.77 -16.39
C ASN A 701 29.18 25.81 -17.49
N PRO A 702 27.95 26.29 -17.68
CA PRO A 702 27.74 27.39 -18.60
C PRO A 702 28.45 28.62 -18.06
N THR A 703 29.15 29.35 -18.93
CA THR A 703 29.63 30.69 -18.61
C THR A 703 28.40 31.57 -18.46
N VAL A 704 27.83 31.64 -17.26
CA VAL A 704 26.72 32.54 -16.99
C VAL A 704 27.28 33.94 -17.15
N MET A 705 26.89 34.62 -18.24
CA MET A 705 27.16 36.05 -18.38
C MET A 705 26.59 36.70 -17.13
N ALA A 706 27.48 37.13 -16.23
CA ALA A 706 27.09 37.88 -15.05
C ALA A 706 26.21 39.01 -15.57
N SER A 707 24.93 38.98 -15.19
CA SER A 707 24.05 40.08 -15.57
C SER A 707 24.75 41.35 -15.11
N PRO A 708 24.99 42.32 -16.00
CA PRO A 708 25.63 43.57 -15.62
C PRO A 708 24.88 44.05 -14.38
N PRO A 709 25.59 44.40 -13.28
CA PRO A 709 24.95 44.77 -12.04
C PRO A 709 23.88 45.78 -12.38
N LEU A 710 22.61 45.40 -12.19
CA LEU A 710 21.48 46.28 -12.47
C LEU A 710 21.83 47.61 -11.78
N PRO A 711 21.83 48.74 -12.50
CA PRO A 711 22.10 50.02 -11.89
C PRO A 711 21.17 50.09 -10.69
N ARG A 712 21.74 50.23 -9.49
CA ARG A 712 20.96 50.43 -8.27
C ARG A 712 20.05 51.62 -8.55
N LEU A 713 18.80 51.36 -8.92
CA LEU A 713 17.79 52.39 -8.97
C LEU A 713 17.69 52.86 -7.52
N ASN A 714 18.23 54.04 -7.24
CA ASN A 714 17.96 54.77 -6.02
C ASN A 714 16.46 55.08 -6.02
N HIS A 715 15.65 54.13 -5.56
CA HIS A 715 14.31 54.43 -5.07
C HIS A 715 14.46 55.16 -3.74
N ALA A 716 14.80 56.45 -3.85
CA ALA A 716 14.42 57.41 -2.84
C ALA A 716 12.89 57.49 -2.85
N ASN A 717 12.31 57.29 -1.66
CA ASN A 717 10.92 57.53 -1.27
C ASN A 717 9.89 56.43 -1.61
N GLY A 718 9.43 55.75 -0.55
CA GLY A 718 8.04 55.31 -0.44
C GLY A 718 7.73 53.81 -0.53
N SER A 719 8.38 52.96 0.28
CA SER A 719 7.76 51.69 0.69
C SER A 719 8.27 51.25 2.07
N PRO A 720 7.40 50.75 2.96
CA PRO A 720 7.76 50.42 4.33
C PRO A 720 8.63 49.17 4.31
N SER A 721 9.93 49.37 4.53
CA SER A 721 10.84 48.27 4.79
C SER A 721 10.59 47.77 6.22
N ILE A 722 10.21 46.50 6.34
CA ILE A 722 10.38 45.75 7.58
C ILE A 722 11.89 45.58 7.75
N ALA A 723 12.48 46.46 8.55
CA ALA A 723 13.87 46.37 8.97
C ALA A 723 14.03 45.11 9.84
N LEU A 724 14.77 44.12 9.34
CA LEU A 724 15.37 43.11 10.20
C LEU A 724 16.53 43.80 10.94
N THR A 725 16.38 43.96 12.24
CA THR A 725 17.42 44.45 13.14
C THR A 725 18.60 43.47 13.16
N ASP A 726 19.78 44.01 12.90
CA ASP A 726 21.07 43.32 13.00
C ASP A 726 21.46 43.25 14.49
N TYR A 727 21.49 42.04 15.07
CA TYR A 727 21.84 41.79 16.47
C TYR A 727 23.35 41.51 16.61
N SER A 728 24.17 42.51 16.34
CA SER A 728 25.61 42.43 16.51
C SER A 728 26.18 43.62 17.29
N THR A 729 25.56 43.99 18.41
CA THR A 729 26.25 44.68 19.52
C THR A 729 25.41 44.65 20.81
N ALA A 730 25.95 44.06 21.88
CA ALA A 730 25.56 44.31 23.27
C ALA A 730 26.25 45.61 23.75
N PRO A 731 25.80 46.34 24.81
CA PRO A 731 25.03 45.86 25.97
C PRO A 731 23.92 46.79 26.49
N HIS A 732 22.86 46.23 27.08
CA HIS A 732 22.42 46.50 28.47
C HIS A 732 21.12 45.73 28.75
N MET A 733 20.94 45.46 30.03
CA MET A 733 20.19 44.36 30.62
C MET A 733 18.73 44.76 30.87
N GLU A 734 17.78 44.25 30.08
CA GLU A 734 16.37 44.13 30.46
C GLU A 734 15.80 42.79 29.93
N LEU A 735 15.01 42.12 30.77
CA LEU A 735 14.57 40.73 30.59
C LEU A 735 13.73 40.52 29.30
N PRO A 736 13.95 39.42 28.55
CA PRO A 736 13.17 39.12 27.37
C PRO A 736 11.81 38.49 27.72
N LEU A 737 10.73 39.15 27.32
CA LEU A 737 9.42 38.52 27.14
C LEU A 737 9.52 37.55 25.94
N TYR A 738 9.19 36.28 26.16
CA TYR A 738 9.12 35.29 25.09
C TYR A 738 7.95 35.59 24.14
N ASP A 739 8.24 36.11 22.94
CA ASP A 739 7.27 36.15 21.84
C ASP A 739 7.14 34.77 21.19
N THR A 740 5.99 34.14 21.38
CA THR A 740 5.56 32.96 20.62
C THR A 740 5.36 33.30 19.14
N PRO A 741 5.82 32.46 18.20
CA PRO A 741 5.70 32.74 16.77
C PRO A 741 4.24 32.68 16.32
N ALA A 742 3.81 33.75 15.66
CA ALA A 742 2.49 33.94 15.07
C ALA A 742 2.05 32.72 14.23
N MET A 743 0.87 32.18 14.55
CA MET A 743 0.13 31.26 13.70
C MET A 743 -0.17 31.95 12.37
N ALA A 744 0.45 31.50 11.29
CA ALA A 744 0.06 31.91 9.94
C ALA A 744 -1.40 31.47 9.73
N HIS A 745 -2.31 32.43 9.50
CA HIS A 745 -3.67 32.16 9.06
C HIS A 745 -3.61 31.30 7.79
N SER A 746 -4.00 30.03 7.90
CA SER A 746 -4.14 29.12 6.76
C SER A 746 -5.13 29.74 5.77
N LEU A 747 -4.69 30.00 4.54
CA LEU A 747 -5.56 30.49 3.44
C LEU A 747 -6.62 29.46 3.03
N PHE A 748 -6.49 28.23 3.49
CA PHE A 748 -7.49 27.19 3.33
C PHE A 748 -8.32 27.09 4.62
N PRO A 749 -9.65 26.96 4.55
CA PRO A 749 -10.46 26.72 5.74
C PRO A 749 -9.87 25.55 6.54
N PRO A 750 -9.77 25.66 7.89
CA PRO A 750 -9.16 24.62 8.70
C PRO A 750 -9.87 23.28 8.45
N ALA A 751 -9.09 22.24 8.15
CA ALA A 751 -9.61 20.90 7.82
C ALA A 751 -10.27 20.19 9.03
N ILE A 752 -10.20 20.79 10.20
CA ILE A 752 -10.84 20.35 11.44
C ILE A 752 -11.70 21.52 11.90
N THR A 753 -13.00 21.30 12.08
CA THR A 753 -13.88 22.30 12.69
C THR A 753 -13.35 22.63 14.08
N THR A 754 -12.79 23.82 14.24
CA THR A 754 -12.61 24.42 15.55
C THR A 754 -13.98 24.52 16.20
N ARG A 755 -14.15 23.80 17.32
CA ARG A 755 -15.17 24.00 18.36
C ARG A 755 -16.43 24.71 17.87
N ARG A 756 -17.49 23.94 17.60
CA ARG A 756 -18.84 24.48 17.58
C ARG A 756 -19.12 25.08 18.97
N PRO A 757 -19.42 26.38 19.10
CA PRO A 757 -19.88 26.92 20.38
C PRO A 757 -21.20 26.21 20.71
N ARG A 758 -21.29 25.73 21.94
CA ARG A 758 -22.52 25.21 22.51
C ARG A 758 -23.42 26.43 22.73
N ASN A 759 -24.42 26.64 21.88
CA ASN A 759 -25.50 27.58 22.18
C ASN A 759 -26.29 27.00 23.36
N GLU A 760 -26.11 27.61 24.52
CA GLU A 760 -27.07 27.55 25.60
C GLU A 760 -28.15 28.62 25.36
N SER A 761 -29.39 28.22 25.64
CA SER A 761 -30.55 29.07 25.96
C SER A 761 -31.26 29.79 24.81
N ASP A 762 -32.42 29.25 24.42
CA ASP A 762 -33.70 29.98 24.49
C ASP A 762 -34.87 29.02 24.21
N ALA A 763 -35.58 28.64 25.27
CA ALA A 763 -36.90 28.02 25.19
C ALA A 763 -37.77 28.63 26.28
N SER A 764 -38.38 29.78 25.97
CA SER A 764 -39.45 30.38 26.74
C SER A 764 -40.82 29.91 26.21
N PHE A 765 -41.62 29.40 27.14
CA PHE A 765 -43.07 29.55 27.30
C PHE A 765 -43.99 29.45 26.06
N ASN A 766 -44.87 28.44 26.08
CA ASN A 766 -46.31 28.68 25.93
C ASN A 766 -47.14 27.56 26.59
N ASN A 767 -48.19 28.00 27.31
CA ASN A 767 -49.09 27.23 28.17
C ASN A 767 -49.99 26.24 27.40
N PRO A 768 -50.47 25.15 28.06
CA PRO A 768 -51.56 24.31 27.55
C PRO A 768 -52.94 24.74 28.10
N PRO A 769 -54.05 24.44 27.39
CA PRO A 769 -55.41 24.56 27.92
C PRO A 769 -55.89 23.27 28.64
N PRO A 770 -57.02 23.31 29.38
CA PRO A 770 -57.20 22.47 30.57
C PRO A 770 -58.11 21.24 30.41
N LEU A 771 -57.89 20.29 31.33
CA LEU A 771 -58.83 19.39 32.03
C LEU A 771 -59.87 18.57 31.23
N ILE A 772 -59.71 17.24 31.22
CA ILE A 772 -60.80 16.28 31.51
C ILE A 772 -60.26 15.13 32.38
N THR A 773 -60.90 14.98 33.54
CA THR A 773 -60.83 13.91 34.56
C THR A 773 -61.28 12.54 34.07
N ARG A 774 -60.61 11.45 34.52
CA ARG A 774 -61.29 10.22 34.97
C ARG A 774 -60.38 9.38 35.88
N ALA A 775 -61.03 8.60 36.74
CA ALA A 775 -60.59 8.16 38.07
C ALA A 775 -60.03 6.73 38.13
N SER A 776 -59.52 6.41 39.34
CA SER A 776 -59.58 5.07 39.99
C SER A 776 -58.49 4.09 39.54
N GLU A 777 -57.77 3.33 40.36
CA GLU A 777 -57.92 2.89 41.76
C GLU A 777 -56.59 2.19 42.16
N ASP A 778 -56.19 2.29 43.44
CA ASP A 778 -55.62 1.24 44.32
C ASP A 778 -54.51 0.28 43.81
N SER A 779 -53.43 -0.07 44.53
CA SER A 779 -53.10 0.07 45.95
C SER A 779 -51.73 -0.58 46.29
N PHE A 780 -51.22 -0.24 47.48
CA PHE A 780 -50.20 -0.90 48.34
C PHE A 780 -48.69 -0.86 48.02
N ALA A 781 -47.98 -0.20 48.93
CA ALA A 781 -46.55 -0.27 49.25
C ALA A 781 -46.29 -1.41 50.31
N PRO A 782 -45.18 -1.47 51.10
CA PRO A 782 -43.81 -0.90 51.04
C PRO A 782 -42.73 -1.98 51.39
N LEU A 783 -41.39 -1.78 51.42
CA LEU A 783 -40.50 -1.31 52.53
C LEU A 783 -39.05 -1.77 52.17
N ILE A 784 -38.02 -0.88 52.14
CA ILE A 784 -36.94 -0.68 53.15
C ILE A 784 -36.00 -1.92 53.32
N GLN A 785 -34.66 -1.89 53.22
CA GLN A 785 -33.69 -1.12 54.03
C GLN A 785 -32.22 -1.23 53.51
N ARG A 786 -31.45 -0.17 53.78
CA ARG A 786 -29.97 -0.04 53.79
C ARG A 786 -29.39 -0.64 55.09
N PRO A 787 -28.09 -0.99 55.23
CA PRO A 787 -27.00 -0.03 55.60
C PRO A 787 -25.59 -0.37 55.03
N SER A 788 -24.67 0.55 54.66
CA SER A 788 -23.57 1.21 55.43
C SER A 788 -22.86 0.32 56.48
N GLY A 789 -21.54 0.24 56.66
CA GLY A 789 -20.32 0.94 56.21
C GLY A 789 -19.19 0.70 57.25
N ALA A 790 -17.95 1.17 56.99
CA ALA A 790 -16.79 1.32 57.93
C ALA A 790 -15.96 0.04 58.23
N TYR A 791 -14.64 0.02 58.54
CA TYR A 791 -13.45 0.91 58.43
C TYR A 791 -12.21 0.09 58.91
N HIS A 792 -10.99 0.39 58.40
CA HIS A 792 -9.61 0.10 58.92
C HIS A 792 -9.21 -1.37 59.26
N GLN A 793 -7.96 -1.84 59.13
CA GLN A 793 -6.67 -1.25 59.52
C GLN A 793 -5.49 -2.03 58.89
N ARG A 794 -4.33 -1.36 58.89
CA ARG A 794 -3.00 -1.63 58.33
C ARG A 794 -2.15 -2.56 59.24
N THR A 795 -1.28 -3.39 58.66
CA THR A 795 0.11 -3.66 59.13
C THR A 795 0.92 -4.49 58.12
N ASP A 796 2.16 -4.05 57.90
CA ASP A 796 3.27 -4.73 57.21
C ASP A 796 3.71 -6.00 57.95
N THR A 797 4.33 -6.96 57.23
CA THR A 797 5.66 -7.54 57.53
C THR A 797 6.09 -8.56 56.47
N ASP A 798 7.42 -8.56 56.26
CA ASP A 798 8.25 -9.39 55.39
C ASP A 798 8.25 -10.91 55.67
N ASP A 799 8.92 -11.59 54.73
CA ASP A 799 9.78 -12.78 54.87
C ASP A 799 9.34 -14.16 54.32
N ARG A 800 10.05 -14.51 53.24
CA ARG A 800 10.85 -15.72 52.98
C ARG A 800 10.28 -17.15 53.15
N ILE A 801 10.44 -17.88 52.03
CA ILE A 801 10.99 -19.25 51.87
C ILE A 801 10.18 -20.40 52.49
N SER A 802 9.69 -21.32 51.66
CA SER A 802 9.99 -22.76 51.77
C SER A 802 9.30 -23.55 50.66
N ASN A 803 10.00 -24.59 50.20
CA ASN A 803 9.63 -25.54 49.16
C ASN A 803 8.60 -26.58 49.66
N ASP A 804 8.04 -27.27 48.65
CA ASP A 804 7.78 -28.72 48.60
C ASP A 804 6.38 -29.25 49.02
N PRO A 805 6.00 -30.50 48.65
CA PRO A 805 5.03 -30.73 47.57
C PRO A 805 3.93 -31.75 47.94
N ARG A 806 3.04 -32.06 46.97
CA ARG A 806 2.12 -33.24 46.94
C ARG A 806 1.03 -33.19 48.04
N THR A 807 -0.20 -33.70 47.89
CA THR A 807 -0.74 -34.83 47.14
C THR A 807 -2.27 -34.74 47.16
N SER A 808 -2.91 -35.17 46.06
CA SER A 808 -4.19 -35.92 45.95
C SER A 808 -5.38 -35.59 46.87
N PHE A 809 -6.54 -35.31 46.25
CA PHE A 809 -7.77 -36.08 46.52
C PHE A 809 -8.64 -36.14 45.24
N GLU A 810 -8.89 -37.37 44.78
CA GLU A 810 -10.02 -37.79 43.92
C GLU A 810 -11.35 -37.52 44.70
N GLU A 811 -12.59 -37.59 44.23
CA GLU A 811 -13.26 -38.34 43.17
C GLU A 811 -14.76 -37.91 43.18
N LEU A 812 -15.52 -38.45 42.22
CA LEU A 812 -16.99 -38.67 42.19
C LEU A 812 -17.94 -37.76 41.37
N TYR A 813 -18.10 -38.19 40.10
CA TYR A 813 -19.31 -38.77 39.45
C TYR A 813 -20.66 -38.00 39.56
N SER A 814 -21.17 -37.39 38.46
CA SER A 814 -22.16 -37.92 37.46
C SER A 814 -23.61 -37.43 37.71
N PRO A 815 -24.63 -37.59 36.82
CA PRO A 815 -24.70 -38.02 35.39
C PRO A 815 -25.52 -37.06 34.45
N VAL A 816 -25.25 -36.97 33.14
CA VAL A 816 -25.93 -37.59 31.95
C VAL A 816 -27.38 -37.13 31.61
N SER A 817 -27.50 -36.24 30.61
CA SER A 817 -28.38 -36.23 29.39
C SER A 817 -29.93 -36.12 29.51
N PRO A 818 -30.73 -35.85 28.44
CA PRO A 818 -30.42 -35.85 26.97
C PRO A 818 -31.06 -34.73 26.08
N LEU A 819 -30.72 -34.79 24.76
CA LEU A 819 -31.42 -34.44 23.50
C LEU A 819 -32.61 -33.44 23.52
N GLU A 820 -32.86 -32.52 22.58
CA GLU A 820 -32.77 -32.57 21.11
C GLU A 820 -33.14 -31.18 20.50
N ARG A 821 -32.80 -30.98 19.22
CA ARG A 821 -33.54 -30.22 18.19
C ARG A 821 -33.14 -28.78 17.86
N ALA A 822 -32.76 -28.63 16.59
CA ALA A 822 -32.44 -27.41 15.89
C ALA A 822 -33.68 -26.54 15.61
N SER A 823 -33.50 -25.21 15.59
CA SER A 823 -34.14 -24.35 14.59
C SER A 823 -33.37 -23.04 14.44
N TRP A 824 -33.21 -22.63 13.18
CA TRP A 824 -32.58 -21.43 12.71
C TRP A 824 -33.55 -20.23 12.71
N LEU A 825 -32.97 -19.02 12.65
CA LEU A 825 -33.57 -17.71 12.31
C LEU A 825 -34.45 -17.04 13.37
N SER A 826 -33.88 -16.07 14.09
CA SER A 826 -34.52 -14.77 14.29
C SER A 826 -33.48 -13.72 14.65
N ALA A 827 -33.32 -12.73 13.77
CA ALA A 827 -32.48 -11.57 13.98
C ALA A 827 -33.41 -10.40 14.37
N ASP A 828 -33.60 -10.19 15.67
CA ASP A 828 -34.13 -8.95 16.21
C ASP A 828 -33.00 -8.20 16.90
N THR A 829 -32.53 -7.13 16.25
CA THR A 829 -31.55 -6.20 16.82
C THR A 829 -32.30 -5.04 17.45
N SER A 830 -32.66 -5.19 18.73
CA SER A 830 -33.01 -4.06 19.60
C SER A 830 -31.71 -3.44 20.15
N LEU A 831 -31.39 -2.24 19.67
CA LEU A 831 -30.27 -1.44 20.13
C LEU A 831 -30.52 -0.95 21.56
N HIS A 832 -29.93 -1.62 22.55
CA HIS A 832 -29.71 -1.07 23.88
C HIS A 832 -28.45 -0.20 23.87
N SER A 833 -28.66 1.12 23.95
CA SER A 833 -27.63 2.11 24.24
C SER A 833 -27.12 1.91 25.66
N ARG A 834 -25.88 1.44 25.81
CA ARG A 834 -25.19 1.37 27.11
C ARG A 834 -24.10 2.44 27.15
N GLN A 835 -24.36 3.45 27.96
CA GLN A 835 -23.41 4.47 28.41
C GLN A 835 -22.29 3.84 29.27
N GLY A 836 -21.11 4.47 29.21
CA GLY A 836 -20.14 4.43 30.30
C GLY A 836 -18.76 3.87 29.95
N TYR A 837 -17.92 4.67 29.31
CA TYR A 837 -16.47 4.59 29.54
C TYR A 837 -15.91 5.99 29.81
N ARG A 838 -15.42 6.13 31.05
CA ARG A 838 -14.82 7.32 31.65
C ARG A 838 -13.40 7.46 31.10
N ARG A 839 -13.11 8.54 30.36
CA ARG A 839 -11.75 8.86 29.89
C ARG A 839 -11.08 9.73 30.94
N ALA A 840 -9.87 9.35 31.35
CA ALA A 840 -9.00 10.12 32.22
C ALA A 840 -8.57 11.41 31.52
N ASN A 841 -8.86 12.55 32.14
CA ASN A 841 -8.32 13.85 31.77
C ASN A 841 -6.98 14.04 32.49
N SER A 842 -5.93 14.31 31.71
CA SER A 842 -4.71 14.96 32.19
C SER A 842 -4.72 16.38 31.61
N ASP A 843 -5.12 17.34 32.44
CA ASP A 843 -4.95 18.77 32.17
C ASP A 843 -3.56 19.20 32.66
N PRO A 844 -2.82 20.04 31.90
CA PRO A 844 -1.67 20.74 32.42
C PRO A 844 -2.05 22.16 32.92
N GLY A 845 -1.87 22.36 34.22
CA GLY A 845 -1.21 23.52 34.85
C GLY A 845 -1.70 24.95 34.59
N SER A 846 -2.27 25.55 35.62
CA SER A 846 -2.36 27.00 35.88
C SER A 846 -1.00 27.60 36.31
N PRO A 847 -0.78 28.93 36.16
CA PRO A 847 0.50 29.58 36.48
C PRO A 847 0.65 29.93 37.97
N PRO A 848 1.88 30.03 38.51
CA PRO A 848 2.10 30.29 39.93
C PRO A 848 2.32 31.77 40.27
N THR A 849 1.93 32.14 41.49
CA THR A 849 2.27 33.38 42.21
C THR A 849 3.56 33.23 43.03
N ASP A 850 4.30 34.34 43.14
CA ASP A 850 5.60 34.51 43.81
C ASP A 850 5.60 34.30 45.35
N ILE A 851 6.77 33.88 45.90
CA ILE A 851 7.57 34.53 46.98
C ILE A 851 8.72 33.58 47.46
N VAL A 852 9.99 33.96 47.15
CA VAL A 852 11.31 34.04 47.89
C VAL A 852 11.65 33.07 49.09
N PRO A 853 12.94 32.80 49.48
CA PRO A 853 13.74 31.55 49.38
C PRO A 853 14.28 31.09 50.79
N PRO A 854 15.49 30.47 51.01
CA PRO A 854 16.46 29.73 50.17
C PRO A 854 16.90 28.35 50.72
N GLY A 855 17.55 27.52 49.89
CA GLY A 855 18.31 26.35 50.33
C GLY A 855 18.91 25.55 49.15
N GLY A 856 20.24 25.55 49.02
CA GLY A 856 20.99 25.06 47.85
C GLY A 856 21.30 23.56 47.78
N LEU A 857 22.35 23.26 46.99
CA LEU A 857 22.89 21.98 46.48
C LEU A 857 22.44 21.73 45.02
N GLY A 858 23.26 21.80 43.97
CA GLY A 858 24.72 21.74 43.85
C GLY A 858 25.15 20.44 43.20
N ILE A 859 25.02 20.29 41.87
CA ILE A 859 25.81 19.32 41.07
C ILE A 859 26.15 19.97 39.73
N ARG A 860 27.47 20.07 39.52
CA ARG A 860 28.17 20.61 38.35
C ARG A 860 28.52 19.40 37.47
N MET A 861 28.20 19.42 36.17
CA MET A 861 28.82 18.50 35.21
C MET A 861 29.69 19.30 34.24
N ASP A 862 30.92 18.82 34.11
CA ASP A 862 32.04 19.40 33.38
C ASP A 862 32.09 18.80 31.97
N GLU A 863 32.27 19.66 30.98
CA GLU A 863 32.43 19.32 29.56
C GLU A 863 33.93 19.26 29.27
N ARG A 864 34.51 18.07 29.29
CA ARG A 864 35.83 17.76 28.71
C ARG A 864 36.07 16.25 28.73
N ASP A 865 36.13 15.65 27.55
CA ASP A 865 37.06 14.58 27.14
C ASP A 865 36.62 14.06 25.75
N LEU A 866 37.32 14.50 24.69
CA LEU A 866 38.33 13.74 23.93
C LEU A 866 37.70 12.76 22.91
N GLU A 867 37.61 13.13 21.62
CA GLU A 867 38.66 12.94 20.61
C GLU A 867 39.52 11.66 20.80
N ARG A 868 39.27 10.62 19.98
CA ARG A 868 40.28 9.90 19.15
C ARG A 868 39.73 8.65 18.45
N GLY A 869 40.23 8.43 17.23
CA GLY A 869 40.24 7.17 16.46
C GLY A 869 39.41 7.26 15.17
N GLY A 870 39.94 7.20 13.94
CA GLY A 870 41.25 6.76 13.47
C GLY A 870 41.22 5.33 12.93
N ALA A 871 40.64 5.13 11.73
CA ALA A 871 40.98 4.14 10.67
C ALA A 871 39.89 4.14 9.60
#